data_AF-A0A2A2QCH2-F1
#
_entry.id   AF-A0A2A2QCH2-F1
#
_cell.length_a   1.000
_cell.length_b   1.000
_cell.length_c   1.000
_cell.angle_alpha   90.00
_cell.angle_beta   90.00
_cell.angle_gamma   90.00
#
_symmetry.space_group_name_H-M   'P 1'
#
loop_
_entity.id
_entity.type
_entity.pdbx_description
1 polymer ?
#
loop_
_entity_poly.entity_id
_entity_poly.type
_entity_poly.pdbx_seq_one_letter_code
_entity_poly.pdbx_strand_id
1 'polypeptide(L)'
;MVFPPAPFMVRPFLAACLVFGLLPSALPAAGVAVEICEEGIPRDNSWPAAPVVTERHTEDLFGLFELPHKYISTGVRADRAFPTFVRASAEVQLPAGEHRLLLRSRGAARVFVDGRPVLSTPFDQPRQFAVGNAGELPVEEQNTFIDLGPGFRYAPPGNREAVAVVAFPAGRPVRVVLETLLGGLQSTGKNGKPFRPELGETVIAVQLAGSSAWQLLSPGPRQVPYTDAGWAAYESERRARLESLNTAARAARRAAHASYWQGRRTAASAWLKASADEPVPALPAGFPAFNPVDHFIGARIAEVAAQTAPLRRQGGVDFHREIKPILEAQCYSCHQGSKVKGGLRLDSRAAAFAGGKGDGPAVTPHKPAESSILQRIVSTDPEEVMPAKGDPLPARDIALLRRWVEEGAPWPDFSVARFDLTPLAGDLAFLRRVTLDTVGVVPSEAEIAAFLADRAPDRRARAIDRLLADRRWADHQMGYWLDVLAENPNLINPTLNNTGPFRWWLHESLVDNKPLDLFVTELLRLEGSERFGGPAGFGVASQNDVPMAAKGIIVGSAFLGVEMKCARCHDAPTHVSKQRELMELAALLETKPIKLPATSSVVLDSLRVGGREPMIEVTLAPGTVVAPAWPFARFSDESAAALAQDPANSRDRLAALVTAPQNERFAQVMANRIWQRLMGRGLVVTVGDWEKSEPSHPQLLRWLGRELVRSGYDTKALSRLILNSHAYQRAVDPALVETSPLFTAPAPRRIGAEQLVDSFFAATGKPFVLEPINLDVDSVRTIDNALDLGRASRAWMLASTSNERDRPSLMLPRVQAVAEVLEVFGWRGARPDAASGVRETDANVLQPALLANGTMMTWLTRLSDDHGLTALALDAASPEVLVDRVFYRFFTRPPSPAEKQLYVETLRPGFADRVVARELAPAPPSPRRKFVAWSNHMKSEANSLRLEEEAAARKGDAPTARLDPAWRRRFEDVLWALLNAPEWTHVM
;
A
#
# COMPACT_ATOMS: atom_id res chain seq x y z
N MET A 1 36.60 -36.68 -44.47
CA MET A 1 37.64 -36.27 -45.43
C MET A 1 37.05 -35.21 -46.36
N VAL A 2 37.64 -34.02 -46.31
CA VAL A 2 37.92 -33.05 -47.39
C VAL A 2 36.96 -33.00 -48.60
N PHE A 3 36.23 -31.89 -48.80
CA PHE A 3 36.53 -30.81 -49.77
C PHE A 3 35.36 -29.78 -49.90
N PRO A 4 35.64 -28.46 -49.95
CA PRO A 4 34.71 -27.36 -50.34
C PRO A 4 34.92 -26.98 -51.83
N PRO A 5 34.49 -25.81 -52.38
CA PRO A 5 33.20 -25.09 -52.43
C PRO A 5 32.78 -24.65 -53.89
N ALA A 6 31.73 -23.81 -53.97
CA ALA A 6 31.41 -22.78 -55.02
C ALA A 6 30.51 -23.20 -56.23
N PRO A 7 29.96 -22.26 -57.03
CA PRO A 7 29.24 -20.99 -56.73
C PRO A 7 27.93 -20.80 -57.59
N PHE A 8 27.28 -19.66 -57.36
CA PHE A 8 26.18 -19.01 -58.11
C PHE A 8 26.00 -19.31 -59.62
N MET A 9 24.74 -19.45 -60.06
CA MET A 9 24.30 -18.86 -61.33
C MET A 9 22.78 -18.51 -61.37
N VAL A 10 22.59 -17.25 -61.75
CA VAL A 10 21.44 -16.38 -62.06
C VAL A 10 20.38 -16.98 -63.02
N ARG A 11 19.07 -16.72 -62.84
CA ARG A 11 18.19 -15.91 -63.74
C ARG A 11 16.68 -15.95 -63.42
N PRO A 12 15.91 -14.94 -63.89
CA PRO A 12 14.78 -14.28 -63.21
C PRO A 12 13.42 -14.71 -63.76
N PHE A 13 12.31 -14.25 -63.17
CA PHE A 13 11.18 -13.56 -63.86
C PHE A 13 10.03 -13.26 -62.88
N LEU A 14 9.29 -12.19 -63.20
CA LEU A 14 8.15 -11.60 -62.50
C LEU A 14 6.96 -12.56 -62.28
N ALA A 15 6.26 -12.38 -61.15
CA ALA A 15 4.79 -12.37 -61.02
C ALA A 15 4.44 -11.77 -59.64
N ALA A 16 4.03 -10.50 -59.53
CA ALA A 16 2.66 -10.00 -59.70
C ALA A 16 1.64 -10.67 -58.74
N CYS A 17 1.17 -9.85 -57.79
CA CYS A 17 -0.12 -9.88 -57.10
C CYS A 17 -0.71 -11.25 -56.74
N LEU A 18 -0.70 -11.58 -55.44
CA LEU A 18 -1.78 -12.29 -54.73
C LEU A 18 -1.46 -12.33 -53.23
N VAL A 19 -1.71 -11.23 -52.53
CA VAL A 19 -1.91 -11.24 -51.07
C VAL A 19 -3.43 -11.20 -50.86
N PHE A 20 -4.06 -12.36 -50.88
CA PHE A 20 -5.45 -12.48 -50.42
C PHE A 20 -5.46 -12.23 -48.92
N GLY A 21 -6.25 -11.24 -48.53
CA GLY A 21 -6.48 -10.92 -47.13
C GLY A 21 -7.06 -12.11 -46.38
N LEU A 22 -6.42 -12.45 -45.28
CA LEU A 22 -7.11 -13.02 -44.13
C LEU A 22 -8.13 -11.97 -43.67
N LEU A 23 -9.36 -12.05 -44.16
CA LEU A 23 -10.48 -11.28 -43.63
C LEU A 23 -10.63 -11.64 -42.14
N PRO A 24 -10.45 -10.69 -41.21
CA PRO A 24 -10.66 -10.95 -39.78
C PRO A 24 -12.13 -11.26 -39.52
N SER A 25 -12.36 -12.08 -38.49
CA SER A 25 -13.66 -12.40 -37.86
C SER A 25 -14.70 -11.28 -37.88
N ALA A 26 -15.98 -11.65 -37.90
CA ALA A 26 -17.13 -10.74 -37.85
C ALA A 26 -16.92 -9.57 -36.86
N LEU A 27 -16.96 -8.34 -37.38
CA LEU A 27 -16.92 -7.13 -36.58
C LEU A 27 -18.18 -7.04 -35.71
N PRO A 28 -18.08 -6.46 -34.50
CA PRO A 28 -19.24 -6.24 -33.66
C PRO A 28 -20.23 -5.32 -34.38
N ALA A 29 -21.53 -5.54 -34.16
CA ALA A 29 -22.58 -4.72 -34.76
C ALA A 29 -22.50 -3.24 -34.31
N ALA A 30 -21.88 -2.97 -33.16
CA ALA A 30 -21.58 -1.63 -32.66
C ALA A 30 -20.23 -1.63 -31.91
N GLY A 31 -19.45 -0.56 -32.10
CA GLY A 31 -18.17 -0.34 -31.41
C GLY A 31 -16.93 -0.77 -32.21
N VAL A 32 -15.78 -0.59 -31.59
CA VAL A 32 -14.46 -0.93 -32.09
C VAL A 32 -14.02 -2.26 -31.50
N ALA A 33 -13.78 -3.27 -32.34
CA ALA A 33 -13.17 -4.53 -31.92
C ALA A 33 -11.67 -4.35 -31.71
N VAL A 34 -11.20 -4.57 -30.49
CA VAL A 34 -9.79 -4.52 -30.12
C VAL A 34 -9.26 -5.94 -29.92
N GLU A 35 -8.33 -6.34 -30.77
CA GLU A 35 -7.63 -7.61 -30.76
C GLU A 35 -6.21 -7.40 -30.23
N ILE A 36 -5.82 -8.16 -29.22
CA ILE A 36 -4.45 -8.20 -28.69
C ILE A 36 -3.83 -9.50 -29.18
N CYS A 37 -2.64 -9.39 -29.79
CA CYS A 37 -1.89 -10.52 -30.33
C CYS A 37 -0.51 -10.55 -29.67
N GLU A 38 -0.24 -11.65 -28.98
CA GLU A 38 1.01 -11.88 -28.26
C GLU A 38 1.86 -13.00 -28.88
N GLU A 39 1.30 -13.69 -29.89
CA GLU A 39 1.94 -14.77 -30.64
C GLU A 39 2.08 -14.41 -32.12
N GLY A 40 3.14 -14.92 -32.77
CA GLY A 40 3.45 -14.59 -34.17
C GLY A 40 4.01 -13.19 -34.38
N ILE A 41 4.53 -12.54 -33.32
CA ILE A 41 5.04 -11.17 -33.35
C ILE A 41 6.56 -11.17 -33.54
N PRO A 42 7.09 -10.52 -34.58
CA PRO A 42 8.52 -10.54 -34.87
C PRO A 42 9.31 -9.67 -33.88
N ARG A 43 10.57 -10.06 -33.63
CA ARG A 43 11.50 -9.40 -32.69
C ARG A 43 12.54 -8.50 -33.38
N ASP A 44 12.28 -8.07 -34.60
CA ASP A 44 13.19 -7.23 -35.40
C ASP A 44 12.58 -5.85 -35.73
N ASN A 45 11.58 -5.42 -34.95
CA ASN A 45 10.81 -4.19 -35.18
C ASN A 45 10.18 -4.13 -36.59
N SER A 46 9.56 -5.23 -37.01
CA SER A 46 8.77 -5.30 -38.25
C SER A 46 7.30 -5.60 -37.97
N TRP A 47 6.44 -5.41 -38.98
CA TRP A 47 5.01 -5.74 -38.87
C TRP A 47 4.81 -7.26 -38.93
N PRO A 48 3.96 -7.86 -38.06
CA PRO A 48 3.73 -9.30 -38.10
C PRO A 48 3.03 -9.73 -39.38
N ALA A 49 3.49 -10.83 -39.98
CA ALA A 49 2.88 -11.42 -41.18
C ALA A 49 1.60 -12.20 -40.84
N ALA A 50 1.59 -12.92 -39.72
CA ALA A 50 0.47 -13.76 -39.26
C ALA A 50 0.31 -13.66 -37.73
N PRO A 51 -0.13 -12.51 -37.18
CA PRO A 51 -0.36 -12.37 -35.75
C PRO A 51 -1.54 -13.25 -35.29
N VAL A 52 -1.40 -13.90 -34.13
CA VAL A 52 -2.47 -14.73 -33.54
C VAL A 52 -3.15 -13.95 -32.42
N VAL A 53 -4.48 -13.81 -32.51
CA VAL A 53 -5.29 -13.13 -31.51
C VAL A 53 -5.35 -13.96 -30.24
N THR A 54 -4.81 -13.44 -29.14
CA THR A 54 -4.83 -14.10 -27.83
C THR A 54 -5.95 -13.55 -26.95
N GLU A 55 -6.30 -12.28 -27.10
CA GLU A 55 -7.39 -11.64 -26.35
C GLU A 55 -8.19 -10.69 -27.25
N ARG A 56 -9.48 -10.54 -26.94
CA ARG A 56 -10.37 -9.58 -27.60
C ARG A 56 -11.24 -8.85 -26.59
N HIS A 57 -11.42 -7.56 -26.79
CA HIS A 57 -12.44 -6.76 -26.13
C HIS A 57 -13.02 -5.73 -27.11
N THR A 58 -14.03 -4.99 -26.69
CA THR A 58 -14.61 -3.90 -27.47
C THR A 58 -14.31 -2.55 -26.82
N GLU A 59 -14.23 -1.50 -27.62
CA GLU A 59 -14.26 -0.11 -27.20
C GLU A 59 -15.34 0.66 -27.96
N ASP A 60 -15.70 1.86 -27.48
CA ASP A 60 -16.76 2.64 -28.15
C ASP A 60 -16.19 3.47 -29.32
N LEU A 61 -14.92 3.87 -29.23
CA LEU A 61 -14.25 4.85 -30.08
C LEU A 61 -12.80 4.40 -30.34
N PHE A 62 -12.17 4.93 -31.40
CA PHE A 62 -10.74 4.75 -31.64
C PHE A 62 -9.88 5.64 -30.72
N GLY A 63 -9.98 5.42 -29.40
CA GLY A 63 -9.20 6.11 -28.39
C GLY A 63 -8.65 5.14 -27.35
N LEU A 64 -7.43 4.65 -27.55
CA LEU A 64 -6.76 3.66 -26.71
C LEU A 64 -5.61 4.31 -25.94
N PHE A 65 -5.61 4.16 -24.62
CA PHE A 65 -4.53 4.69 -23.76
C PHE A 65 -3.98 3.65 -22.77
N GLU A 66 -4.70 2.56 -22.57
CA GLU A 66 -4.33 1.46 -21.70
C GLU A 66 -4.97 0.17 -22.23
N LEU A 67 -4.30 -0.96 -22.04
CA LEU A 67 -4.87 -2.28 -22.32
C LEU A 67 -5.43 -2.86 -21.03
N PRO A 68 -6.48 -3.71 -21.10
CA PRO A 68 -6.85 -4.57 -19.98
C PRO A 68 -5.60 -5.28 -19.43
N HIS A 69 -5.52 -5.47 -18.12
CA HIS A 69 -4.39 -6.16 -17.52
C HIS A 69 -4.43 -7.66 -17.86
N LYS A 70 -3.25 -8.26 -18.00
CA LYS A 70 -3.12 -9.72 -18.12
C LYS A 70 -3.04 -10.33 -16.73
N TYR A 71 -3.68 -11.48 -16.57
CA TYR A 71 -3.66 -12.23 -15.31
C TYR A 71 -3.23 -13.67 -15.56
N ILE A 72 -2.34 -14.19 -14.70
CA ILE A 72 -2.02 -15.63 -14.68
C ILE A 72 -3.20 -16.43 -14.12
N SER A 73 -3.06 -17.76 -14.07
CA SER A 73 -4.13 -18.68 -13.65
C SER A 73 -4.71 -18.37 -12.26
N THR A 74 -3.91 -17.82 -11.34
CA THR A 74 -4.34 -17.43 -9.99
C THR A 74 -5.07 -16.09 -9.89
N GLY A 75 -5.24 -15.35 -11.00
CA GLY A 75 -5.84 -14.01 -10.99
C GLY A 75 -4.88 -12.91 -10.54
N VAL A 76 -3.59 -13.22 -10.55
CA VAL A 76 -2.47 -12.33 -10.24
C VAL A 76 -1.97 -11.65 -11.51
N ARG A 77 -1.55 -10.37 -11.43
CA ARG A 77 -1.06 -9.61 -12.59
C ARG A 77 0.13 -10.28 -13.27
N ALA A 78 0.08 -10.37 -14.59
CA ALA A 78 1.08 -10.99 -15.44
C ALA A 78 1.71 -9.96 -16.40
N ASP A 79 2.86 -10.33 -16.96
CA ASP A 79 3.48 -9.55 -18.03
C ASP A 79 2.77 -9.79 -19.37
N ARG A 80 2.58 -8.70 -20.13
CA ARG A 80 2.23 -8.77 -21.55
C ARG A 80 3.45 -9.25 -22.35
N ALA A 81 3.24 -9.93 -23.48
CA ALA A 81 4.33 -10.36 -24.34
C ALA A 81 5.08 -9.17 -24.97
N PHE A 82 6.34 -9.40 -25.34
CA PHE A 82 7.19 -8.37 -25.93
C PHE A 82 7.77 -8.82 -27.28
N PRO A 83 7.51 -8.07 -28.36
CA PRO A 83 6.52 -6.98 -28.50
C PRO A 83 5.07 -7.46 -28.38
N THR A 84 4.13 -6.56 -28.06
CA THR A 84 2.67 -6.82 -28.14
C THR A 84 2.09 -6.12 -29.36
N PHE A 85 1.31 -6.82 -30.18
CA PHE A 85 0.58 -6.23 -31.29
C PHE A 85 -0.89 -6.00 -30.93
N VAL A 86 -1.43 -4.84 -31.27
CA VAL A 86 -2.83 -4.50 -31.04
C VAL A 86 -3.47 -4.08 -32.36
N ARG A 87 -4.62 -4.67 -32.68
CA ARG A 87 -5.46 -4.27 -33.83
C ARG A 87 -6.82 -3.80 -33.33
N ALA A 88 -7.19 -2.57 -33.63
CA ALA A 88 -8.52 -2.02 -33.41
C ALA A 88 -9.24 -1.87 -34.76
N SER A 89 -10.46 -2.37 -34.88
CA SER A 89 -11.19 -2.36 -36.15
C SER A 89 -12.69 -2.12 -35.98
N ALA A 90 -13.29 -1.36 -36.90
CA ALA A 90 -14.71 -1.05 -36.89
C ALA A 90 -15.23 -0.68 -38.29
N GLU A 91 -16.53 -0.83 -38.49
CA GLU A 91 -17.25 -0.21 -39.61
C GLU A 91 -17.64 1.21 -39.19
N VAL A 92 -17.20 2.21 -39.96
CA VAL A 92 -17.39 3.64 -39.64
C VAL A 92 -18.14 4.31 -40.77
N GLN A 93 -19.19 5.06 -40.43
CA GLN A 93 -19.93 5.86 -41.39
C GLN A 93 -19.83 7.34 -41.03
N LEU A 94 -19.27 8.12 -41.94
CA LEU A 94 -19.21 9.58 -41.86
C LEU A 94 -20.05 10.20 -42.99
N PRO A 95 -20.37 11.51 -42.93
CA PRO A 95 -20.93 12.22 -44.08
C PRO A 95 -20.10 12.00 -45.35
N ALA A 96 -20.73 12.06 -46.52
CA ALA A 96 -19.98 11.94 -47.77
C ALA A 96 -19.06 13.15 -47.95
N GLY A 97 -17.79 12.91 -48.29
CA GLY A 97 -16.84 13.97 -48.57
C GLY A 97 -15.42 13.68 -48.08
N GLU A 98 -14.56 14.67 -48.21
CA GLU A 98 -13.17 14.61 -47.77
C GLU A 98 -13.05 15.05 -46.31
N HIS A 99 -12.52 14.17 -45.47
CA HIS A 99 -12.32 14.42 -44.04
C HIS A 99 -10.85 14.32 -43.70
N ARG A 100 -10.41 15.09 -42.70
CA ARG A 100 -9.03 14.97 -42.20
C ARG A 100 -9.01 13.96 -41.06
N LEU A 101 -8.22 12.91 -41.21
CA LEU A 101 -7.94 11.94 -40.16
C LEU A 101 -6.59 12.23 -39.52
N LEU A 102 -6.52 12.11 -38.20
CA LEU A 102 -5.32 12.16 -37.39
C LEU A 102 -5.06 10.77 -36.81
N LEU A 103 -3.85 10.26 -36.99
CA LEU A 103 -3.30 9.15 -36.23
C LEU A 103 -2.33 9.73 -35.20
N ARG A 104 -2.53 9.40 -33.92
CA ARG A 104 -1.55 9.65 -32.85
C ARG A 104 -1.23 8.31 -32.19
N SER A 105 0.04 8.04 -31.90
CA SER A 105 0.47 6.79 -31.23
C SER A 105 1.88 6.91 -30.66
N ARG A 106 2.14 6.26 -29.52
CA ARG A 106 3.50 6.08 -28.98
C ARG A 106 4.24 4.94 -29.69
N GLY A 107 3.56 3.82 -29.92
CA GLY A 107 4.09 2.71 -30.70
C GLY A 107 4.14 3.03 -32.19
N ALA A 108 4.85 2.18 -32.95
CA ALA A 108 4.69 2.15 -34.40
C ALA A 108 3.23 1.81 -34.70
N ALA A 109 2.57 2.59 -35.54
CA ALA A 109 1.15 2.46 -35.83
C ALA A 109 0.86 2.65 -37.31
N ARG A 110 -0.24 2.06 -37.80
CA ARG A 110 -0.74 2.28 -39.15
C ARG A 110 -2.26 2.18 -39.19
N VAL A 111 -2.88 3.00 -40.04
CA VAL A 111 -4.33 3.02 -40.25
C VAL A 111 -4.64 2.61 -41.68
N PHE A 112 -5.62 1.75 -41.82
CA PHE A 112 -6.20 1.35 -43.10
C PHE A 112 -7.65 1.79 -43.18
N VAL A 113 -8.07 2.22 -44.38
CA VAL A 113 -9.48 2.47 -44.72
C VAL A 113 -9.83 1.64 -45.95
N ASP A 114 -10.83 0.76 -45.84
CA ASP A 114 -11.18 -0.26 -46.84
C ASP A 114 -9.94 -1.05 -47.33
N GLY A 115 -9.04 -1.39 -46.39
CA GLY A 115 -7.82 -2.17 -46.65
C GLY A 115 -6.66 -1.38 -47.27
N ARG A 116 -6.84 -0.08 -47.58
CA ARG A 116 -5.78 0.78 -48.10
C ARG A 116 -5.06 1.51 -46.96
N PRO A 117 -3.73 1.46 -46.87
CA PRO A 117 -2.99 2.22 -45.85
C PRO A 117 -3.14 3.72 -46.11
N VAL A 118 -3.56 4.49 -45.10
CA VAL A 118 -3.78 5.95 -45.21
C VAL A 118 -2.86 6.75 -44.28
N LEU A 119 -2.49 6.20 -43.13
CA LEU A 119 -1.64 6.86 -42.13
C LEU A 119 -0.66 5.84 -41.53
N SER A 120 0.53 6.31 -41.15
CA SER A 120 1.50 5.50 -40.41
C SER A 120 2.43 6.35 -39.54
N THR A 121 2.84 5.80 -38.40
CA THR A 121 3.96 6.28 -37.59
C THR A 121 5.14 5.29 -37.70
N PRO A 122 6.40 5.75 -37.65
CA PRO A 122 7.57 4.90 -37.92
C PRO A 122 7.84 3.88 -36.81
N PHE A 123 8.68 2.87 -37.08
CA PHE A 123 9.22 1.94 -36.07
C PHE A 123 10.31 2.58 -35.21
N ASP A 124 11.19 3.35 -35.84
CA ASP A 124 12.29 4.02 -35.17
C ASP A 124 11.74 4.91 -34.03
N GLN A 125 12.07 4.54 -32.79
CA GLN A 125 12.24 5.53 -31.72
C GLN A 125 13.22 6.58 -32.27
N PRO A 126 12.89 7.89 -32.31
CA PRO A 126 13.68 8.85 -33.08
C PRO A 126 15.18 8.69 -32.80
N ARG A 127 16.04 8.61 -33.82
CA ARG A 127 17.44 8.14 -33.66
C ARG A 127 18.28 8.96 -32.66
N GLN A 128 17.83 10.16 -32.30
CA GLN A 128 18.35 10.95 -31.19
C GLN A 128 18.27 10.24 -29.81
N PHE A 129 17.39 9.25 -29.65
CA PHE A 129 17.18 8.46 -28.42
C PHE A 129 18.05 7.18 -28.32
N ALA A 130 19.06 7.02 -29.20
CA ALA A 130 19.97 5.87 -29.14
C ALA A 130 20.83 5.89 -27.86
N VAL A 131 21.03 4.71 -27.28
CA VAL A 131 21.78 4.48 -26.05
C VAL A 131 23.19 5.08 -26.15
N GLY A 132 23.41 6.17 -25.41
CA GLY A 132 24.66 6.94 -25.40
C GLY A 132 24.46 8.39 -24.93
N ASN A 133 23.38 9.04 -25.35
CA ASN A 133 23.11 10.47 -25.05
C ASN A 133 22.16 10.65 -23.85
N ALA A 134 22.41 9.97 -22.73
CA ALA A 134 21.52 9.95 -21.58
C ALA A 134 21.37 11.35 -20.94
N GLY A 135 20.27 12.04 -21.26
CA GLY A 135 19.94 13.35 -20.72
C GLY A 135 20.27 14.53 -21.64
N GLU A 136 20.86 14.30 -22.81
CA GLU A 136 21.36 15.37 -23.69
C GLU A 136 20.40 15.76 -24.82
N LEU A 137 19.16 15.29 -24.80
CA LEU A 137 18.17 15.76 -25.76
C LEU A 137 17.73 17.17 -25.46
N PRO A 138 17.33 17.96 -26.48
CA PRO A 138 16.86 19.31 -26.22
C PRO A 138 15.52 19.28 -25.47
N VAL A 139 15.28 20.30 -24.64
CA VAL A 139 13.98 20.57 -24.03
C VAL A 139 13.13 21.30 -25.06
N GLU A 140 12.70 20.57 -26.08
CA GLU A 140 11.95 21.14 -27.19
C GLU A 140 10.52 21.47 -26.76
N GLU A 141 10.01 22.59 -27.27
CA GLU A 141 8.57 22.75 -27.40
C GLU A 141 8.03 21.69 -28.37
N GLN A 142 6.76 21.35 -28.23
CA GLN A 142 6.05 20.37 -29.06
C GLN A 142 5.85 20.83 -30.53
N ASN A 143 6.81 21.56 -31.11
CA ASN A 143 6.75 22.20 -32.42
C ASN A 143 6.81 21.20 -33.59
N THR A 144 7.22 19.96 -33.33
CA THR A 144 7.20 18.85 -34.30
C THR A 144 5.84 18.15 -34.39
N PHE A 145 4.92 18.47 -33.47
CA PHE A 145 3.56 17.94 -33.46
C PHE A 145 2.63 18.81 -34.30
N ILE A 146 1.53 18.19 -34.74
CA ILE A 146 0.54 18.84 -35.59
C ILE A 146 -0.29 19.80 -34.74
N ASP A 147 -0.27 21.08 -35.11
CA ASP A 147 -1.13 22.09 -34.49
C ASP A 147 -2.57 21.88 -34.98
N LEU A 148 -3.44 21.39 -34.08
CA LEU A 148 -4.85 21.17 -34.35
C LEU A 148 -5.70 22.44 -34.19
N GLY A 149 -5.07 23.55 -33.76
CA GLY A 149 -5.69 24.85 -33.54
C GLY A 149 -5.88 25.19 -32.04
N PRO A 150 -6.40 26.39 -31.74
CA PRO A 150 -6.68 26.81 -30.37
C PRO A 150 -7.75 25.93 -29.69
N GLY A 151 -7.47 25.52 -28.45
CA GLY A 151 -8.41 24.76 -27.61
C GLY A 151 -8.35 23.24 -27.78
N PHE A 152 -7.48 22.76 -28.68
CA PHE A 152 -7.26 21.34 -28.92
C PHE A 152 -6.08 20.78 -28.12
N ARG A 153 -6.00 19.45 -28.09
CA ARG A 153 -5.02 18.70 -27.32
C ARG A 153 -3.71 18.50 -28.10
N TYR A 154 -2.62 19.04 -27.58
CA TYR A 154 -1.27 18.69 -28.06
C TYR A 154 -0.90 17.26 -27.70
N ALA A 155 -0.05 16.63 -28.51
CA ALA A 155 0.38 15.26 -28.28
C ALA A 155 1.19 15.12 -26.99
N PRO A 156 0.94 14.11 -26.15
CA PRO A 156 1.79 13.87 -24.98
C PRO A 156 3.22 13.45 -25.41
N PRO A 157 4.24 13.66 -24.55
CA PRO A 157 5.61 13.24 -24.82
C PRO A 157 5.73 11.78 -25.30
N GLY A 158 6.62 11.55 -26.27
CA GLY A 158 6.89 10.23 -26.86
C GLY A 158 5.86 9.75 -27.90
N ASN A 159 4.74 10.45 -28.09
CA ASN A 159 3.79 10.13 -29.16
C ASN A 159 4.30 10.65 -30.51
N ARG A 160 3.72 10.14 -31.60
CA ARG A 160 3.98 10.55 -32.99
C ARG A 160 2.66 10.75 -33.69
N GLU A 161 2.65 11.61 -34.70
CA GLU A 161 1.43 11.99 -35.40
C GLU A 161 1.57 11.89 -36.91
N ALA A 162 0.45 11.59 -37.56
CA ALA A 162 0.29 11.71 -39.00
C ALA A 162 -1.13 12.19 -39.30
N VAL A 163 -1.30 13.05 -40.32
CA VAL A 163 -2.60 13.50 -40.81
C VAL A 163 -2.72 13.28 -42.31
N ALA A 164 -3.91 12.89 -42.75
CA ALA A 164 -4.23 12.68 -44.15
C ALA A 164 -5.67 13.10 -44.42
N VAL A 165 -5.95 13.51 -45.66
CA VAL A 165 -7.31 13.70 -46.16
C VAL A 165 -7.79 12.36 -46.71
N VAL A 166 -8.95 11.91 -46.25
CA VAL A 166 -9.56 10.63 -46.63
C VAL A 166 -11.01 10.87 -47.05
N ALA A 167 -11.38 10.35 -48.21
CA ALA A 167 -12.74 10.44 -48.73
C ALA A 167 -13.63 9.33 -48.13
N PHE A 168 -14.79 9.72 -47.61
CA PHE A 168 -15.83 8.79 -47.14
C PHE A 168 -17.00 8.77 -48.14
N PRO A 169 -17.46 7.59 -48.56
CA PRO A 169 -18.56 7.43 -49.53
C PRO A 169 -19.93 7.68 -48.90
N ALA A 170 -20.89 8.13 -49.71
CA ALA A 170 -22.27 8.28 -49.28
C ALA A 170 -22.93 6.93 -49.00
N GLY A 171 -23.71 6.86 -47.91
CA GLY A 171 -24.67 5.77 -47.68
C GLY A 171 -24.10 4.38 -47.39
N ARG A 172 -22.78 4.22 -47.26
CA ARG A 172 -22.17 2.95 -46.83
C ARG A 172 -21.12 3.17 -45.73
N PRO A 173 -21.01 2.26 -44.74
CA PRO A 173 -19.87 2.25 -43.84
C PRO A 173 -18.59 1.88 -44.59
N VAL A 174 -17.45 2.34 -44.06
CA VAL A 174 -16.11 1.95 -44.47
C VAL A 174 -15.40 1.23 -43.34
N ARG A 175 -14.57 0.26 -43.69
CA ARG A 175 -13.82 -0.49 -42.69
C ARG A 175 -12.56 0.28 -42.30
N VAL A 176 -12.48 0.68 -41.04
CA VAL A 176 -11.30 1.34 -40.47
C VAL A 176 -10.55 0.35 -39.59
N VAL A 177 -9.23 0.24 -39.79
CA VAL A 177 -8.35 -0.64 -39.00
C VAL A 177 -7.13 0.15 -38.53
N LEU A 178 -6.94 0.22 -37.22
CA LEU A 178 -5.74 0.70 -36.55
C LEU A 178 -4.91 -0.50 -36.11
N GLU A 179 -3.64 -0.53 -36.47
CA GLU A 179 -2.68 -1.52 -35.97
C GLU A 179 -1.53 -0.80 -35.26
N THR A 180 -1.10 -1.30 -34.10
CA THR A 180 0.05 -0.77 -33.37
C THR A 180 0.90 -1.86 -32.71
N LEU A 181 2.22 -1.62 -32.64
CA LEU A 181 3.19 -2.46 -31.93
C LEU A 181 3.73 -1.74 -30.70
N LEU A 182 3.59 -2.41 -29.54
CA LEU A 182 4.00 -1.93 -28.22
C LEU A 182 5.26 -2.65 -27.75
N GLY A 183 6.16 -1.92 -27.09
CA GLY A 183 7.36 -2.51 -26.48
C GLY A 183 8.36 -3.04 -27.50
N GLY A 184 8.66 -2.26 -28.54
CA GLY A 184 9.70 -2.58 -29.53
C GLY A 184 11.08 -2.84 -28.91
N LEU A 185 12.03 -3.33 -29.70
CA LEU A 185 13.37 -3.67 -29.23
C LEU A 185 14.39 -2.58 -29.54
N GLN A 186 15.40 -2.46 -28.68
CA GLN A 186 16.59 -1.65 -28.97
C GLN A 186 17.29 -2.16 -30.23
N SER A 187 17.57 -1.25 -31.18
CA SER A 187 18.17 -1.56 -32.49
C SER A 187 19.66 -1.87 -32.46
N THR A 188 20.34 -1.68 -31.31
CA THR A 188 21.78 -1.89 -31.15
C THR A 188 22.09 -3.05 -30.20
N GLY A 189 22.64 -4.16 -30.73
CA GLY A 189 23.17 -5.30 -29.96
C GLY A 189 22.55 -6.66 -30.32
N LYS A 190 23.26 -7.76 -30.02
CA LYS A 190 22.84 -9.14 -30.36
C LYS A 190 21.60 -9.64 -29.57
N ASN A 191 21.19 -8.93 -28.51
CA ASN A 191 20.07 -9.28 -27.62
C ASN A 191 19.27 -8.02 -27.22
N GLY A 192 18.69 -7.29 -28.19
CA GLY A 192 17.99 -6.03 -27.94
C GLY A 192 16.96 -6.13 -26.81
N LYS A 193 17.05 -5.24 -25.81
CA LYS A 193 16.12 -5.18 -24.67
C LYS A 193 14.81 -4.50 -25.06
N PRO A 194 13.65 -4.91 -24.50
CA PRO A 194 12.38 -4.29 -24.82
C PRO A 194 12.22 -2.92 -24.14
N PHE A 195 11.60 -1.99 -24.86
CA PHE A 195 11.02 -0.76 -24.29
C PHE A 195 9.75 -1.08 -23.50
N ARG A 196 9.28 -0.13 -22.68
CA ARG A 196 8.02 -0.29 -21.95
C ARG A 196 6.84 -0.47 -22.94
N PRO A 197 5.90 -1.41 -22.68
CA PRO A 197 4.85 -1.77 -23.63
C PRO A 197 3.61 -0.87 -23.42
N GLU A 198 3.74 0.42 -23.70
CA GLU A 198 2.70 1.41 -23.42
C GLU A 198 2.05 1.95 -24.69
N LEU A 199 0.72 2.09 -24.65
CA LEU A 199 -0.05 2.71 -25.73
C LEU A 199 0.21 4.21 -25.85
N GLY A 200 0.54 4.89 -24.75
CA GLY A 200 0.50 6.35 -24.72
C GLY A 200 -0.89 6.85 -25.07
N GLU A 201 -0.99 7.78 -26.03
CA GLU A 201 -2.27 8.26 -26.56
C GLU A 201 -2.44 7.74 -27.99
N THR A 202 -2.88 6.48 -28.11
CA THR A 202 -3.07 5.81 -29.39
C THR A 202 -4.50 6.02 -29.89
N VAL A 203 -4.68 6.98 -30.79
CA VAL A 203 -6.02 7.41 -31.23
C VAL A 203 -6.12 7.59 -32.74
N ILE A 204 -7.35 7.44 -33.25
CA ILE A 204 -7.76 8.06 -34.52
C ILE A 204 -8.76 9.17 -34.19
N ALA A 205 -8.46 10.40 -34.60
CA ALA A 205 -9.38 11.52 -34.54
C ALA A 205 -9.76 12.00 -35.95
N VAL A 206 -10.92 12.64 -36.08
CA VAL A 206 -11.44 13.15 -37.34
C VAL A 206 -11.86 14.61 -37.22
N GLN A 207 -11.53 15.39 -38.24
CA GLN A 207 -12.12 16.69 -38.52
C GLN A 207 -12.99 16.55 -39.77
N LEU A 208 -14.30 16.72 -39.60
CA LEU A 208 -15.28 16.59 -40.67
C LEU A 208 -15.16 17.72 -41.69
N ALA A 209 -15.59 17.45 -42.92
CA ALA A 209 -15.63 18.44 -43.99
C ALA A 209 -16.45 19.66 -43.55
N GLY A 210 -15.89 20.87 -43.70
CA GLY A 210 -16.55 22.11 -43.30
C GLY A 210 -16.57 22.39 -41.78
N SER A 211 -15.95 21.54 -40.96
CA SER A 211 -15.79 21.76 -39.52
C SER A 211 -14.34 22.12 -39.18
N SER A 212 -14.16 22.99 -38.17
CA SER A 212 -12.86 23.20 -37.52
C SER A 212 -12.65 22.25 -36.33
N ALA A 213 -13.68 21.55 -35.88
CA ALA A 213 -13.64 20.72 -34.68
C ALA A 213 -13.07 19.32 -34.95
N TRP A 214 -12.18 18.88 -34.07
CA TRP A 214 -11.69 17.50 -33.99
C TRP A 214 -12.49 16.69 -32.97
N GLN A 215 -12.77 15.43 -33.29
CA GLN A 215 -13.39 14.46 -32.40
C GLN A 215 -12.76 13.08 -32.55
N LEU A 216 -12.82 12.25 -31.51
CA LEU A 216 -12.41 10.85 -31.62
C LEU A 216 -13.27 10.14 -32.67
N LEU A 217 -12.64 9.31 -33.52
CA LEU A 217 -13.35 8.57 -34.56
C LEU A 217 -14.27 7.54 -33.91
N SER A 218 -15.55 7.58 -34.28
CA SER A 218 -16.61 6.76 -33.72
C SER A 218 -17.28 5.92 -34.81
N PRO A 219 -17.50 4.61 -34.60
CA PRO A 219 -18.38 3.80 -35.43
C PRO A 219 -19.87 4.00 -35.10
N GLY A 220 -20.21 4.73 -34.04
CA GLY A 220 -21.58 4.94 -33.57
C GLY A 220 -21.95 6.42 -33.39
N PRO A 221 -23.13 6.72 -32.80
CA PRO A 221 -23.61 8.10 -32.65
C PRO A 221 -22.85 8.90 -31.57
N ARG A 222 -22.05 8.23 -30.74
CA ARG A 222 -21.27 8.85 -29.67
C ARG A 222 -20.22 9.79 -30.24
N GLN A 223 -20.17 11.01 -29.75
CA GLN A 223 -19.17 12.03 -30.11
C GLN A 223 -18.38 12.44 -28.88
N VAL A 224 -17.05 12.48 -29.01
CA VAL A 224 -16.14 12.95 -27.97
C VAL A 224 -15.22 13.98 -28.60
N PRO A 225 -15.35 15.28 -28.24
CA PRO A 225 -14.44 16.32 -28.70
C PRO A 225 -13.00 15.97 -28.33
N TYR A 226 -12.08 16.09 -29.28
CA TYR A 226 -10.66 15.81 -29.06
C TYR A 226 -9.92 17.04 -28.53
N THR A 227 -10.36 17.48 -27.35
CA THR A 227 -9.79 18.59 -26.57
C THR A 227 -9.22 18.05 -25.27
N ASP A 228 -8.47 18.86 -24.50
CA ASP A 228 -7.96 18.41 -23.19
C ASP A 228 -9.09 17.99 -22.24
N ALA A 229 -10.16 18.79 -22.17
CA ALA A 229 -11.33 18.48 -21.35
C ALA A 229 -12.08 17.24 -21.83
N GLY A 230 -12.29 17.13 -23.16
CA GLY A 230 -12.99 15.97 -23.74
C GLY A 230 -12.21 14.67 -23.58
N TRP A 231 -10.88 14.72 -23.75
CA TRP A 231 -10.00 13.58 -23.51
C TRP A 231 -9.97 13.18 -22.04
N ALA A 232 -9.81 14.13 -21.11
CA ALA A 232 -9.77 13.82 -19.68
C ALA A 232 -11.07 13.16 -19.18
N ALA A 233 -12.22 13.65 -19.63
CA ALA A 233 -13.52 13.05 -19.32
C ALA A 233 -13.63 11.63 -19.91
N TYR A 234 -13.23 11.45 -21.17
CA TYR A 234 -13.22 10.14 -21.83
C TYR A 234 -12.29 9.15 -21.11
N GLU A 235 -11.06 9.56 -20.78
CA GLU A 235 -10.07 8.73 -20.09
C GLU A 235 -10.59 8.28 -18.72
N SER A 236 -11.18 9.20 -17.94
CA SER A 236 -11.77 8.88 -16.64
C SER A 236 -12.88 7.83 -16.74
N GLU A 237 -13.81 8.00 -17.68
CA GLU A 237 -14.89 7.05 -17.93
C GLU A 237 -14.36 5.68 -18.37
N ARG A 238 -13.39 5.67 -19.30
CA ARG A 238 -12.79 4.45 -19.82
C ARG A 238 -11.96 3.69 -18.78
N ARG A 239 -11.25 4.39 -17.88
CA ARG A 239 -10.54 3.75 -16.75
C ARG A 239 -11.51 2.99 -15.84
N ALA A 240 -12.69 3.55 -15.56
CA ALA A 240 -13.72 2.85 -14.77
C ALA A 240 -14.22 1.57 -15.47
N ARG A 241 -14.33 1.60 -16.80
CA ARG A 241 -14.67 0.42 -17.61
C ARG A 241 -13.55 -0.64 -17.58
N LEU A 242 -12.30 -0.23 -17.81
CA LEU A 242 -11.14 -1.13 -17.74
C LEU A 242 -11.02 -1.78 -16.37
N GLU A 243 -11.26 -1.04 -15.29
CA GLU A 243 -11.27 -1.57 -13.93
C GLU A 243 -12.35 -2.66 -13.74
N SER A 244 -13.52 -2.48 -14.36
CA SER A 244 -14.59 -3.49 -14.34
C SER A 244 -14.20 -4.75 -15.12
N LEU A 245 -13.58 -4.60 -16.30
CA LEU A 245 -13.06 -5.71 -17.09
C LEU A 245 -11.96 -6.48 -16.34
N ASN A 246 -11.03 -5.75 -15.72
CA ASN A 246 -9.93 -6.29 -14.94
C ASN A 246 -10.47 -7.08 -13.73
N THR A 247 -11.45 -6.52 -13.01
CA THR A 247 -12.12 -7.20 -11.88
C THR A 247 -12.78 -8.51 -12.32
N ALA A 248 -13.51 -8.50 -13.44
CA ALA A 248 -14.13 -9.70 -13.98
C ALA A 248 -13.09 -10.75 -14.42
N ALA A 249 -11.99 -10.32 -15.05
CA ALA A 249 -10.91 -11.21 -15.45
C ALA A 249 -10.23 -11.87 -14.25
N ARG A 250 -9.89 -11.12 -13.19
CA ARG A 250 -9.34 -11.68 -11.94
C ARG A 250 -10.29 -12.68 -11.30
N ALA A 251 -11.58 -12.33 -11.20
CA ALA A 251 -12.59 -13.21 -10.62
C ALA A 251 -12.72 -14.54 -11.40
N ALA A 252 -12.73 -14.48 -12.74
CA ALA A 252 -12.78 -15.67 -13.59
C ALA A 252 -11.56 -16.59 -13.40
N ARG A 253 -10.36 -16.01 -13.31
CA ARG A 253 -9.13 -16.78 -13.03
C ARG A 253 -9.17 -17.43 -11.64
N ARG A 254 -9.57 -16.68 -10.60
CA ARG A 254 -9.73 -17.23 -9.24
C ARG A 254 -10.76 -18.36 -9.18
N ALA A 255 -11.87 -18.25 -9.91
CA ALA A 255 -12.90 -19.29 -9.95
C ALA A 255 -12.37 -20.64 -10.46
N ALA A 256 -11.38 -20.63 -11.38
CA ALA A 256 -10.75 -21.86 -11.88
C ALA A 256 -9.98 -22.63 -10.78
N HIS A 257 -9.59 -21.96 -9.69
CA HIS A 257 -8.90 -22.55 -8.54
C HIS A 257 -9.80 -22.76 -7.32
N ALA A 258 -11.12 -22.57 -7.46
CA ALA A 258 -12.06 -22.65 -6.35
C ALA A 258 -12.08 -24.02 -5.66
N SER A 259 -11.86 -25.12 -6.40
CA SER A 259 -11.83 -26.48 -5.86
C SER A 259 -10.72 -26.68 -4.83
N TYR A 260 -9.50 -26.21 -5.15
CA TYR A 260 -8.36 -26.24 -4.22
C TYR A 260 -8.68 -25.46 -2.94
N TRP A 261 -9.19 -24.23 -3.09
CA TRP A 261 -9.52 -23.40 -1.93
C TRP A 261 -10.69 -23.94 -1.10
N GLN A 262 -11.68 -24.57 -1.73
CA GLN A 262 -12.75 -25.27 -1.01
C GLN A 262 -12.20 -26.46 -0.21
N GLY A 263 -11.21 -27.17 -0.75
CA GLY A 263 -10.44 -28.18 -0.03
C GLY A 263 -9.75 -27.61 1.21
N ARG A 264 -9.09 -26.46 1.09
CA ARG A 264 -8.49 -25.72 2.22
C ARG A 264 -9.53 -25.33 3.28
N ARG A 265 -10.72 -24.85 2.88
CA ARG A 265 -11.81 -24.53 3.84
C ARG A 265 -12.33 -25.78 4.55
N THR A 266 -12.45 -26.89 3.83
CA THR A 266 -12.88 -28.16 4.41
C THR A 266 -11.88 -28.67 5.45
N ALA A 267 -10.57 -28.60 5.14
CA ALA A 267 -9.51 -28.96 6.08
C ALA A 267 -9.51 -28.06 7.33
N ALA A 268 -9.69 -26.75 7.16
CA ALA A 268 -9.81 -25.81 8.28
C ALA A 268 -11.03 -26.11 9.16
N SER A 269 -12.19 -26.40 8.56
CA SER A 269 -13.40 -26.78 9.30
C SER A 269 -13.22 -28.10 10.06
N ALA A 270 -12.58 -29.09 9.43
CA ALA A 270 -12.28 -30.37 10.09
C ALA A 270 -11.32 -30.19 11.27
N TRP A 271 -10.27 -29.40 11.10
CA TRP A 271 -9.32 -29.09 12.18
C TRP A 271 -10.01 -28.35 13.35
N LEU A 272 -10.86 -27.36 13.07
CA LEU A 272 -11.63 -26.65 14.10
C LEU A 272 -12.54 -27.61 14.90
N LYS A 273 -13.19 -28.57 14.22
CA LYS A 273 -14.05 -29.57 14.87
C LYS A 273 -13.26 -30.57 15.74
N ALA A 274 -12.05 -30.92 15.32
CA ALA A 274 -11.19 -31.85 16.04
C ALA A 274 -10.43 -31.21 17.21
N SER A 275 -10.28 -29.88 17.19
CA SER A 275 -9.58 -29.12 18.22
C SER A 275 -10.52 -28.72 19.35
N ALA A 276 -10.07 -28.77 20.60
CA ALA A 276 -10.85 -28.26 21.73
C ALA A 276 -11.13 -26.76 21.55
N ASP A 277 -12.39 -26.34 21.58
CA ASP A 277 -12.79 -24.93 21.36
C ASP A 277 -12.36 -24.01 22.53
N GLU A 278 -12.34 -22.69 22.30
CA GLU A 278 -11.98 -21.70 23.32
C GLU A 278 -13.29 -21.06 23.82
N PRO A 279 -13.77 -21.42 25.03
CA PRO A 279 -15.10 -21.01 25.47
C PRO A 279 -15.12 -19.50 25.78
N VAL A 280 -16.23 -18.86 25.39
CA VAL A 280 -16.49 -17.47 25.77
C VAL A 280 -16.80 -17.44 27.28
N PRO A 281 -16.09 -16.64 28.08
CA PRO A 281 -16.33 -16.58 29.52
C PRO A 281 -17.69 -15.98 29.85
N ALA A 282 -18.22 -16.31 31.02
CA ALA A 282 -19.40 -15.67 31.56
C ALA A 282 -19.11 -14.18 31.80
N LEU A 283 -20.07 -13.31 31.45
CA LEU A 283 -19.94 -11.87 31.66
C LEU A 283 -20.00 -11.56 33.17
N PRO A 284 -18.97 -10.93 33.76
CA PRO A 284 -19.02 -10.55 35.16
C PRO A 284 -20.11 -9.50 35.44
N ALA A 285 -20.66 -9.52 36.66
CA ALA A 285 -21.71 -8.58 37.06
C ALA A 285 -21.25 -7.12 36.90
N GLY A 286 -22.10 -6.27 36.33
CA GLY A 286 -21.84 -4.85 36.12
C GLY A 286 -21.11 -4.49 34.81
N PHE A 287 -20.67 -5.49 34.01
CA PHE A 287 -20.07 -5.23 32.70
C PHE A 287 -21.12 -5.25 31.58
N PRO A 288 -21.11 -4.26 30.67
CA PRO A 288 -21.98 -4.29 29.49
C PRO A 288 -21.32 -5.10 28.36
N ALA A 289 -22.12 -5.79 27.55
CA ALA A 289 -21.63 -6.53 26.38
C ALA A 289 -22.57 -6.39 25.18
N PHE A 290 -22.00 -6.33 23.98
CA PHE A 290 -22.70 -6.49 22.72
C PHE A 290 -22.40 -7.85 22.07
N ASN A 291 -21.14 -8.30 22.18
CA ASN A 291 -20.69 -9.57 21.60
C ASN A 291 -19.62 -10.26 22.47
N PRO A 292 -19.12 -11.46 22.09
CA PRO A 292 -18.14 -12.20 22.89
C PRO A 292 -16.85 -11.45 23.24
N VAL A 293 -16.40 -10.49 22.44
CA VAL A 293 -15.20 -9.70 22.75
C VAL A 293 -15.36 -9.00 24.11
N ASP A 294 -16.54 -8.44 24.36
CA ASP A 294 -16.82 -7.72 25.60
C ASP A 294 -16.83 -8.65 26.83
N HIS A 295 -17.18 -9.93 26.64
CA HIS A 295 -17.12 -10.93 27.70
C HIS A 295 -15.67 -11.22 28.11
N PHE A 296 -14.78 -11.42 27.13
CA PHE A 296 -13.36 -11.64 27.42
C PHE A 296 -12.71 -10.42 28.08
N ILE A 297 -13.02 -9.21 27.59
CA ILE A 297 -12.51 -7.97 28.19
C ILE A 297 -13.03 -7.82 29.63
N GLY A 298 -14.34 -7.98 29.85
CA GLY A 298 -14.94 -7.88 31.19
C GLY A 298 -14.38 -8.91 32.17
N ALA A 299 -14.26 -10.16 31.74
CA ALA A 299 -13.67 -11.24 32.54
C ALA A 299 -12.22 -10.92 32.95
N ARG A 300 -11.41 -10.44 32.00
CA ARG A 300 -10.01 -10.10 32.28
C ARG A 300 -9.87 -8.89 33.20
N ILE A 301 -10.72 -7.88 33.05
CA ILE A 301 -10.75 -6.73 33.98
C ILE A 301 -11.07 -7.21 35.39
N ALA A 302 -12.10 -8.05 35.56
CA ALA A 302 -12.50 -8.58 36.86
C ALA A 302 -11.38 -9.43 37.50
N GLU A 303 -10.70 -10.26 36.70
CA GLU A 303 -9.58 -11.08 37.14
C GLU A 303 -8.41 -10.22 37.67
N VAL A 304 -7.93 -9.26 36.88
CA VAL A 304 -6.79 -8.41 37.27
C VAL A 304 -7.17 -7.48 38.43
N ALA A 305 -8.41 -7.00 38.48
CA ALA A 305 -8.90 -6.23 39.62
C ALA A 305 -8.86 -7.05 40.91
N ALA A 306 -9.27 -8.33 40.87
CA ALA A 306 -9.21 -9.23 42.03
C ALA A 306 -7.77 -9.50 42.48
N GLN A 307 -6.82 -9.62 41.55
CA GLN A 307 -5.39 -9.77 41.85
C GLN A 307 -4.79 -8.52 42.53
N THR A 308 -5.32 -7.33 42.24
CA THR A 308 -4.77 -6.05 42.71
C THR A 308 -5.45 -5.53 43.98
N ALA A 309 -6.70 -5.95 44.25
CA ALA A 309 -7.53 -5.46 45.35
C ALA A 309 -6.94 -5.61 46.78
N PRO A 310 -6.21 -6.69 47.14
CA PRO A 310 -5.59 -6.82 48.46
C PRO A 310 -4.52 -5.75 48.75
N LEU A 311 -3.85 -5.25 47.71
CA LEU A 311 -2.64 -4.41 47.79
C LEU A 311 -2.95 -2.94 48.05
N ARG A 312 -3.98 -2.43 47.37
CA ARG A 312 -4.41 -1.02 47.50
C ARG A 312 -4.96 -0.70 48.89
N ARG A 313 -5.45 -1.70 49.63
CA ARG A 313 -6.05 -1.49 50.96
C ARG A 313 -5.04 -1.41 52.11
N GLN A 314 -3.79 -1.87 51.92
CA GLN A 314 -2.85 -2.08 53.03
C GLN A 314 -1.53 -1.29 52.92
N GLY A 315 -1.33 -0.48 51.87
CA GLY A 315 -0.03 0.20 51.67
C GLY A 315 1.13 -0.80 51.46
N GLY A 316 0.82 -1.95 50.85
CA GLY A 316 1.80 -2.98 50.49
C GLY A 316 2.70 -2.56 49.33
N VAL A 317 3.72 -3.36 49.07
CA VAL A 317 4.73 -3.12 48.02
C VAL A 317 4.09 -3.24 46.64
N ASP A 318 4.20 -2.19 45.82
CA ASP A 318 3.71 -2.20 44.44
C ASP A 318 4.74 -2.84 43.50
N PHE A 319 4.41 -3.98 42.90
CA PHE A 319 5.34 -4.67 42.02
C PHE A 319 5.85 -3.79 40.86
N HIS A 320 4.99 -3.09 40.14
CA HIS A 320 5.39 -2.37 38.93
C HIS A 320 6.17 -1.10 39.25
N ARG A 321 5.85 -0.43 40.35
CA ARG A 321 6.51 0.80 40.79
C ARG A 321 7.79 0.55 41.58
N GLU A 322 7.84 -0.50 42.39
CA GLU A 322 8.86 -0.70 43.41
C GLU A 322 9.75 -1.92 43.15
N ILE A 323 9.22 -3.03 42.63
CA ILE A 323 9.99 -4.28 42.43
C ILE A 323 10.54 -4.42 41.01
N LYS A 324 9.70 -4.19 40.00
CA LYS A 324 10.06 -4.33 38.59
C LYS A 324 11.29 -3.50 38.20
N PRO A 325 11.45 -2.23 38.64
CA PRO A 325 12.67 -1.47 38.33
C PRO A 325 13.95 -2.10 38.87
N ILE A 326 13.88 -2.78 40.02
CA ILE A 326 15.02 -3.51 40.60
C ILE A 326 15.37 -4.69 39.70
N LEU A 327 14.37 -5.48 39.29
CA LEU A 327 14.58 -6.65 38.43
C LEU A 327 15.10 -6.25 37.03
N GLU A 328 14.58 -5.16 36.45
CA GLU A 328 15.04 -4.63 35.17
C GLU A 328 16.50 -4.20 35.21
N ALA A 329 16.89 -3.46 36.25
CA ALA A 329 18.24 -2.94 36.38
C ALA A 329 19.27 -4.03 36.70
N GLN A 330 18.91 -4.99 37.56
CA GLN A 330 19.89 -5.90 38.18
C GLN A 330 19.78 -7.36 37.72
N CYS A 331 18.66 -7.78 37.14
CA CYS A 331 18.39 -9.22 36.88
C CYS A 331 18.13 -9.53 35.40
N TYR A 332 17.42 -8.67 34.67
CA TYR A 332 16.90 -9.00 33.33
C TYR A 332 17.98 -9.24 32.28
N SER A 333 19.17 -8.64 32.42
CA SER A 333 20.29 -8.87 31.51
C SER A 333 20.65 -10.36 31.34
N CYS A 334 20.39 -11.20 32.35
CA CYS A 334 20.65 -12.65 32.32
C CYS A 334 19.38 -13.50 32.46
N HIS A 335 18.27 -12.94 32.95
CA HIS A 335 17.06 -13.67 33.34
C HIS A 335 15.78 -13.18 32.62
N GLN A 336 15.91 -12.61 31.43
CA GLN A 336 14.79 -12.21 30.56
C GLN A 336 14.82 -12.91 29.20
N GLY A 337 13.65 -13.16 28.61
CA GLY A 337 13.52 -13.67 27.24
C GLY A 337 13.78 -15.17 27.09
N SER A 338 14.18 -15.60 25.89
CA SER A 338 14.24 -17.03 25.52
C SER A 338 15.58 -17.71 25.83
N LYS A 339 16.68 -16.94 25.97
CA LYS A 339 18.02 -17.44 26.29
C LYS A 339 18.48 -16.96 27.67
N VAL A 340 17.99 -17.60 28.74
CA VAL A 340 18.28 -17.22 30.14
C VAL A 340 19.26 -18.14 30.85
N LYS A 341 20.05 -17.57 31.77
CA LYS A 341 20.99 -18.34 32.61
C LYS A 341 20.25 -19.24 33.60
N GLY A 342 20.76 -20.46 33.78
CA GLY A 342 20.17 -21.44 34.70
C GLY A 342 18.74 -21.88 34.34
N GLY A 343 18.21 -21.48 33.18
CA GLY A 343 16.79 -21.66 32.84
C GLY A 343 15.83 -20.78 33.67
N LEU A 344 16.32 -19.84 34.46
CA LEU A 344 15.50 -18.99 35.32
C LEU A 344 15.07 -17.72 34.59
N ARG A 345 13.76 -17.49 34.50
CA ARG A 345 13.15 -16.24 34.04
C ARG A 345 12.58 -15.44 35.21
N LEU A 346 12.95 -14.17 35.29
CA LEU A 346 12.48 -13.22 36.32
C LEU A 346 11.60 -12.11 35.72
N ASP A 347 11.36 -12.14 34.42
CA ASP A 347 10.47 -11.24 33.69
C ASP A 347 9.03 -11.81 33.56
N SER A 348 8.79 -13.00 34.10
CA SER A 348 7.49 -13.68 34.08
C SER A 348 7.19 -14.27 35.45
N ARG A 349 6.04 -13.91 36.02
CA ARG A 349 5.55 -14.42 37.30
C ARG A 349 5.53 -15.95 37.36
N ALA A 350 4.92 -16.61 36.36
CA ALA A 350 4.77 -18.06 36.35
C ALA A 350 6.14 -18.76 36.34
N ALA A 351 7.05 -18.29 35.49
CA ALA A 351 8.42 -18.81 35.42
C ALA A 351 9.24 -18.56 36.69
N ALA A 352 9.13 -17.37 37.30
CA ALA A 352 9.80 -17.07 38.57
C ALA A 352 9.30 -17.97 39.72
N PHE A 353 8.01 -18.31 39.71
CA PHE A 353 7.41 -19.19 40.72
C PHE A 353 7.72 -20.67 40.44
N ALA A 354 7.96 -21.05 39.18
CA ALA A 354 8.42 -22.40 38.83
C ALA A 354 9.92 -22.60 39.15
N GLY A 355 10.74 -21.57 38.96
CA GLY A 355 12.17 -21.61 39.21
C GLY A 355 13.02 -22.07 38.02
N GLY A 356 14.34 -22.07 38.22
CA GLY A 356 15.33 -22.54 37.24
C GLY A 356 15.65 -24.03 37.37
N LYS A 357 16.67 -24.49 36.66
CA LYS A 357 17.09 -25.90 36.60
C LYS A 357 17.76 -26.44 37.89
N GLY A 358 18.02 -25.59 38.89
CA GLY A 358 18.85 -25.95 40.06
C GLY A 358 18.29 -25.59 41.45
N ASP A 359 17.57 -24.47 41.60
CA ASP A 359 17.33 -23.86 42.93
C ASP A 359 15.86 -23.91 43.41
N GLY A 360 15.01 -24.72 42.79
CA GLY A 360 13.56 -24.67 43.03
C GLY A 360 12.96 -23.28 42.68
N PRO A 361 11.74 -22.97 43.16
CA PRO A 361 11.08 -21.69 42.94
C PRO A 361 11.97 -20.49 43.30
N ALA A 362 12.13 -19.54 42.36
CA ALA A 362 12.87 -18.31 42.66
C ALA A 362 12.12 -17.44 43.67
N VAL A 363 10.79 -17.44 43.57
CA VAL A 363 9.90 -16.74 44.50
C VAL A 363 8.86 -17.72 45.02
N THR A 364 8.84 -17.91 46.34
CA THR A 364 7.84 -18.70 47.05
C THR A 364 6.95 -17.75 47.85
N PRO A 365 5.69 -17.51 47.44
CA PRO A 365 4.79 -16.58 48.11
C PRO A 365 4.69 -16.79 49.62
N HIS A 366 4.74 -15.71 50.41
CA HIS A 366 4.72 -15.70 51.88
C HIS A 366 5.91 -16.37 52.56
N LYS A 367 6.90 -16.85 51.80
CA LYS A 367 8.03 -17.61 52.34
C LYS A 367 9.38 -17.07 51.86
N PRO A 368 9.87 -15.96 52.43
CA PRO A 368 11.15 -15.37 52.04
C PRO A 368 12.33 -16.31 52.20
N ALA A 369 12.34 -17.13 53.26
CA ALA A 369 13.42 -18.07 53.53
C ALA A 369 13.48 -19.23 52.51
N GLU A 370 12.36 -19.58 51.88
CA GLU A 370 12.25 -20.61 50.83
C GLU A 370 12.35 -20.03 49.41
N SER A 371 12.57 -18.72 49.26
CA SER A 371 12.68 -18.06 47.95
C SER A 371 14.15 -17.96 47.56
N SER A 372 14.57 -18.73 46.54
CA SER A 372 15.99 -18.79 46.18
C SER A 372 16.54 -17.45 45.67
N ILE A 373 15.70 -16.56 45.12
CA ILE A 373 16.15 -15.20 44.77
C ILE A 373 16.70 -14.44 45.99
N LEU A 374 16.05 -14.56 47.16
CA LEU A 374 16.47 -13.87 48.36
C LEU A 374 17.71 -14.50 48.99
N GLN A 375 17.91 -15.81 48.80
CA GLN A 375 19.12 -16.51 49.23
C GLN A 375 20.32 -16.09 48.38
N ARG A 376 20.14 -16.02 47.05
CA ARG A 376 21.19 -15.66 46.09
C ARG A 376 21.64 -14.20 46.23
N ILE A 377 20.73 -13.24 46.42
CA ILE A 377 21.11 -11.81 46.51
C ILE A 377 21.76 -11.41 47.85
N VAL A 378 21.68 -12.24 48.89
CA VAL A 378 22.32 -12.00 50.20
C VAL A 378 23.50 -12.93 50.47
N SER A 379 23.81 -13.85 49.55
CA SER A 379 24.93 -14.77 49.70
C SER A 379 26.25 -14.02 49.71
N THR A 380 27.20 -14.51 50.51
CA THR A 380 28.59 -14.03 50.53
C THR A 380 29.54 -14.95 49.75
N ASP A 381 29.04 -16.08 49.24
CA ASP A 381 29.82 -17.00 48.42
C ASP A 381 29.91 -16.44 46.99
N PRO A 382 31.13 -16.17 46.46
CA PRO A 382 31.33 -15.64 45.12
C PRO A 382 30.72 -16.48 43.99
N GLU A 383 30.56 -17.80 44.20
CA GLU A 383 29.97 -18.70 43.18
C GLU A 383 28.44 -18.72 43.24
N GLU A 384 27.84 -18.28 44.34
CA GLU A 384 26.40 -18.35 44.57
C GLU A 384 25.71 -16.98 44.57
N VAL A 385 26.45 -15.90 44.84
CA VAL A 385 25.92 -14.54 44.95
C VAL A 385 25.40 -14.01 43.61
N MET A 386 24.26 -13.33 43.65
CA MET A 386 23.68 -12.65 42.49
C MET A 386 23.51 -11.15 42.74
N PRO A 387 23.87 -10.28 41.77
CA PRO A 387 24.36 -10.60 40.42
C PRO A 387 25.81 -11.12 40.42
N ALA A 388 26.08 -12.20 39.66
CA ALA A 388 27.42 -12.82 39.60
C ALA A 388 28.51 -11.91 38.98
N LYS A 389 28.12 -10.85 38.28
CA LYS A 389 29.00 -9.79 37.77
C LYS A 389 28.32 -8.44 38.01
N GLY A 390 28.99 -7.53 38.71
CA GLY A 390 28.46 -6.22 39.07
C GLY A 390 28.48 -5.98 40.58
N ASP A 391 27.94 -4.84 41.01
CA ASP A 391 27.82 -4.50 42.43
C ASP A 391 26.64 -5.25 43.08
N PRO A 392 26.77 -5.69 44.34
CA PRO A 392 25.64 -6.25 45.10
C PRO A 392 24.47 -5.28 45.20
N LEU A 393 23.25 -5.80 45.32
CA LEU A 393 22.06 -4.97 45.46
C LEU A 393 22.15 -4.09 46.74
N PRO A 394 21.72 -2.82 46.68
CA PRO A 394 21.61 -1.98 47.86
C PRO A 394 20.69 -2.59 48.92
N ALA A 395 21.02 -2.40 50.20
CA ALA A 395 20.24 -2.95 51.32
C ALA A 395 18.74 -2.57 51.27
N ARG A 396 18.43 -1.38 50.75
CA ARG A 396 17.05 -0.91 50.53
C ARG A 396 16.28 -1.83 49.59
N ASP A 397 16.89 -2.21 48.47
CA ASP A 397 16.25 -2.98 47.41
C ASP A 397 16.10 -4.45 47.83
N ILE A 398 17.07 -4.99 48.58
CA ILE A 398 16.96 -6.30 49.24
C ILE A 398 15.79 -6.31 50.25
N ALA A 399 15.67 -5.27 51.07
CA ALA A 399 14.58 -5.17 52.04
C ALA A 399 13.20 -5.08 51.34
N LEU A 400 13.13 -4.38 50.20
CA LEU A 400 11.92 -4.24 49.42
C LEU A 400 11.50 -5.56 48.75
N LEU A 401 12.45 -6.28 48.13
CA LEU A 401 12.24 -7.62 47.59
C LEU A 401 11.78 -8.61 48.68
N ARG A 402 12.41 -8.56 49.86
CA ARG A 402 12.02 -9.40 51.00
C ARG A 402 10.58 -9.11 51.43
N ARG A 403 10.25 -7.84 51.66
CA ARG A 403 8.90 -7.42 52.08
C ARG A 403 7.85 -7.81 51.03
N TRP A 404 8.16 -7.65 49.74
CA TRP A 404 7.27 -8.08 48.68
C TRP A 404 6.97 -9.58 48.72
N VAL A 405 7.98 -10.43 48.97
CA VAL A 405 7.76 -11.88 49.13
C VAL A 405 6.96 -12.20 50.40
N GLU A 406 7.21 -11.52 51.52
CA GLU A 406 6.45 -11.66 52.78
C GLU A 406 4.95 -11.38 52.56
N GLU A 407 4.64 -10.32 51.81
CA GLU A 407 3.29 -9.91 51.45
C GLU A 407 2.62 -10.85 50.42
N GLY A 408 3.28 -11.94 50.01
CA GLY A 408 2.73 -12.95 49.10
C GLY A 408 3.19 -12.81 47.66
N ALA A 409 4.26 -12.05 47.41
CA ALA A 409 4.77 -11.74 46.08
C ALA A 409 3.67 -11.31 45.08
N PRO A 410 2.84 -10.31 45.44
CA PRO A 410 1.79 -9.82 44.56
C PRO A 410 2.39 -9.30 43.26
N TRP A 411 2.03 -9.93 42.15
CA TRP A 411 2.58 -9.63 40.84
C TRP A 411 1.44 -9.59 39.81
N PRO A 412 0.72 -8.45 39.71
CA PRO A 412 -0.29 -8.25 38.68
C PRO A 412 0.36 -8.29 37.29
N ASP A 413 -0.35 -8.85 36.32
CA ASP A 413 0.20 -9.05 34.97
C ASP A 413 0.62 -7.73 34.28
N PHE A 414 -0.05 -6.62 34.61
CA PHE A 414 0.34 -5.28 34.17
C PHE A 414 -0.13 -4.20 35.16
N SER A 415 0.53 -3.04 35.10
CA SER A 415 0.12 -1.87 35.88
C SER A 415 -1.13 -1.24 35.30
N VAL A 416 -2.19 -1.11 36.10
CA VAL A 416 -3.46 -0.50 35.69
C VAL A 416 -3.84 0.62 36.65
N ALA A 417 -4.05 1.82 36.13
CA ALA A 417 -4.51 2.95 36.92
C ALA A 417 -5.99 2.77 37.34
N ARG A 418 -6.86 2.41 36.38
CA ARG A 418 -8.32 2.34 36.55
C ARG A 418 -8.91 1.08 35.91
N PHE A 419 -9.93 0.52 36.55
CA PHE A 419 -10.68 -0.64 36.06
C PHE A 419 -12.05 -0.24 35.47
N ASP A 420 -12.46 1.01 35.67
CA ASP A 420 -13.74 1.53 35.21
C ASP A 420 -13.73 1.73 33.69
N LEU A 421 -14.86 1.41 33.07
CA LEU A 421 -15.07 1.54 31.64
C LEU A 421 -15.61 2.93 31.30
N THR A 422 -15.08 3.58 30.26
CA THR A 422 -15.71 4.79 29.72
C THR A 422 -17.07 4.48 29.09
N PRO A 423 -18.02 5.45 29.05
CA PRO A 423 -19.30 5.26 28.36
C PRO A 423 -19.08 5.01 26.86
N LEU A 424 -20.13 4.58 26.15
CA LEU A 424 -20.08 4.51 24.68
C LEU A 424 -19.90 5.92 24.09
N ALA A 425 -19.13 6.00 23.00
CA ALA A 425 -18.95 7.23 22.25
C ALA A 425 -20.28 7.73 21.68
N GLY A 426 -20.45 9.05 21.59
CA GLY A 426 -21.56 9.65 20.87
C GLY A 426 -21.54 9.29 19.38
N ASP A 427 -22.68 9.39 18.72
CA ASP A 427 -22.87 8.92 17.33
C ASP A 427 -21.88 9.51 16.31
N LEU A 428 -21.64 10.82 16.39
CA LEU A 428 -20.73 11.50 15.48
C LEU A 428 -19.26 11.15 15.73
N ALA A 429 -18.87 11.00 17.01
CA ALA A 429 -17.53 10.52 17.38
C ALA A 429 -17.32 9.07 16.91
N PHE A 430 -18.32 8.21 17.12
CA PHE A 430 -18.33 6.84 16.59
C PHE A 430 -18.19 6.85 15.06
N LEU A 431 -19.00 7.65 14.34
CA LEU A 431 -18.97 7.70 12.89
C LEU A 431 -17.62 8.18 12.37
N ARG A 432 -17.03 9.23 12.97
CA ARG A 432 -15.70 9.72 12.60
C ARG A 432 -14.65 8.62 12.76
N ARG A 433 -14.62 7.98 13.94
CA ARG A 433 -13.65 6.93 14.26
C ARG A 433 -13.77 5.75 13.31
N VAL A 434 -14.97 5.19 13.16
CA VAL A 434 -15.17 4.02 12.31
C VAL A 434 -14.89 4.32 10.84
N THR A 435 -15.20 5.52 10.36
CA THR A 435 -14.87 5.91 8.97
C THR A 435 -13.36 6.03 8.78
N LEU A 436 -12.64 6.68 9.70
CA LEU A 436 -11.18 6.78 9.63
C LEU A 436 -10.49 5.41 9.72
N ASP A 437 -10.97 4.52 10.58
CA ASP A 437 -10.38 3.19 10.81
C ASP A 437 -10.67 2.17 9.71
N THR A 438 -11.71 2.41 8.92
CA THR A 438 -12.11 1.50 7.84
C THR A 438 -11.67 2.03 6.48
N VAL A 439 -12.03 3.26 6.14
CA VAL A 439 -11.84 3.84 4.80
C VAL A 439 -10.80 4.96 4.76
N GLY A 440 -10.20 5.31 5.90
CA GLY A 440 -8.99 6.16 5.94
C GLY A 440 -9.20 7.66 5.73
N VAL A 441 -10.44 8.10 5.47
CA VAL A 441 -10.79 9.51 5.27
C VAL A 441 -11.96 9.92 6.15
N VAL A 442 -12.09 11.20 6.45
CA VAL A 442 -13.25 11.73 7.18
C VAL A 442 -14.56 11.47 6.41
N PRO A 443 -15.71 11.24 7.09
CA PRO A 443 -16.98 11.01 6.41
C PRO A 443 -17.45 12.25 5.67
N SER A 444 -18.01 12.05 4.48
CA SER A 444 -18.63 13.14 3.70
C SER A 444 -19.92 13.63 4.36
N GLU A 445 -20.36 14.85 4.02
CA GLU A 445 -21.64 15.40 4.53
C GLU A 445 -22.83 14.47 4.23
N ALA A 446 -22.84 13.84 3.04
CA ALA A 446 -23.89 12.90 2.66
C ALA A 446 -23.91 11.65 3.57
N GLU A 447 -22.73 11.15 3.95
CA GLU A 447 -22.61 10.01 4.85
C GLU A 447 -23.02 10.36 6.29
N ILE A 448 -22.67 11.56 6.75
CA ILE A 448 -23.09 12.08 8.06
C ILE A 448 -24.62 12.22 8.09
N ALA A 449 -25.20 12.86 7.08
CA ALA A 449 -26.64 13.07 6.99
C ALA A 449 -27.40 11.73 6.92
N ALA A 450 -26.93 10.78 6.11
CA ALA A 450 -27.53 9.45 6.01
C ALA A 450 -27.49 8.70 7.34
N PHE A 451 -26.37 8.77 8.07
CA PHE A 451 -26.23 8.11 9.37
C PHE A 451 -27.11 8.73 10.45
N LEU A 452 -27.22 10.07 10.51
CA LEU A 452 -28.08 10.75 11.47
C LEU A 452 -29.58 10.57 11.17
N ALA A 453 -29.93 10.40 9.89
CA ALA A 453 -31.30 10.12 9.46
C ALA A 453 -31.73 8.68 9.78
N ASP A 454 -30.80 7.73 9.86
CA ASP A 454 -31.10 6.36 10.24
C ASP A 454 -31.45 6.26 11.74
N ARG A 455 -32.70 5.83 12.01
CA ARG A 455 -33.25 5.64 13.36
C ARG A 455 -33.25 4.17 13.78
N ALA A 456 -32.74 3.25 12.95
CA ALA A 456 -32.71 1.84 13.29
C ALA A 456 -31.80 1.57 14.50
N PRO A 457 -32.17 0.65 15.41
CA PRO A 457 -31.36 0.34 16.58
C PRO A 457 -29.99 -0.26 16.22
N ASP A 458 -29.87 -0.86 15.03
CA ASP A 458 -28.66 -1.45 14.46
C ASP A 458 -27.91 -0.51 13.49
N ARG A 459 -28.24 0.78 13.40
CA ARG A 459 -27.62 1.74 12.46
C ARG A 459 -26.09 1.79 12.50
N ARG A 460 -25.47 1.57 13.68
CA ARG A 460 -24.00 1.49 13.82
C ARG A 460 -23.44 0.26 13.11
N ALA A 461 -24.09 -0.89 13.26
CA ALA A 461 -23.72 -2.11 12.56
C ALA A 461 -23.88 -1.95 11.04
N ARG A 462 -24.96 -1.30 10.58
CA ARG A 462 -25.18 -1.00 9.16
C ARG A 462 -24.13 -0.04 8.60
N ALA A 463 -23.74 0.98 9.36
CA ALA A 463 -22.65 1.88 8.98
C ALA A 463 -21.32 1.12 8.85
N ILE A 464 -21.01 0.22 9.79
CA ILE A 464 -19.84 -0.67 9.70
C ILE A 464 -19.91 -1.51 8.43
N ASP A 465 -21.03 -2.16 8.14
CA ASP A 465 -21.20 -3.01 6.96
C ASP A 465 -21.00 -2.23 5.65
N ARG A 466 -21.58 -1.02 5.57
CA ARG A 466 -21.40 -0.13 4.42
C ARG A 466 -19.93 0.25 4.22
N LEU A 467 -19.23 0.60 5.29
CA LEU A 467 -17.83 1.03 5.23
C LEU A 467 -16.88 -0.13 4.92
N LEU A 468 -17.13 -1.32 5.45
CA LEU A 468 -16.36 -2.52 5.12
C LEU A 468 -16.57 -2.95 3.65
N ALA A 469 -17.76 -2.71 3.08
CA ALA A 469 -18.03 -2.95 1.66
C ALA A 469 -17.45 -1.87 0.72
N ASP A 470 -17.03 -0.73 1.25
CA ASP A 470 -16.53 0.40 0.47
C ASP A 470 -15.16 0.09 -0.16
N ARG A 471 -14.94 0.51 -1.41
CA ARG A 471 -13.66 0.33 -2.11
C ARG A 471 -12.53 1.12 -1.46
N ARG A 472 -12.82 2.25 -0.80
CA ARG A 472 -11.86 3.05 -0.02
C ARG A 472 -11.21 2.26 1.11
N TRP A 473 -11.81 1.16 1.55
CA TRP A 473 -11.16 0.20 2.45
C TRP A 473 -9.78 -0.20 1.91
N ALA A 474 -9.67 -0.54 0.62
CA ALA A 474 -8.40 -0.95 0.04
C ALA A 474 -7.35 0.16 0.10
N ASP A 475 -7.73 1.40 -0.24
CA ASP A 475 -6.84 2.56 -0.19
C ASP A 475 -6.26 2.78 1.22
N HIS A 476 -7.11 2.70 2.25
CA HIS A 476 -6.67 2.87 3.65
C HIS A 476 -5.64 1.83 4.09
N GLN A 477 -5.78 0.59 3.61
CA GLN A 477 -4.94 -0.53 4.02
C GLN A 477 -3.54 -0.50 3.37
N MET A 478 -3.38 0.24 2.26
CA MET A 478 -2.14 0.23 1.47
C MET A 478 -0.93 0.71 2.26
N GLY A 479 -0.99 1.87 2.91
CA GLY A 479 0.17 2.42 3.65
C GLY A 479 0.74 1.43 4.67
N TYR A 480 -0.13 0.74 5.41
CA TYR A 480 0.25 -0.32 6.36
C TYR A 480 0.92 -1.50 5.68
N TRP A 481 0.32 -2.05 4.62
CA TRP A 481 0.86 -3.24 3.95
C TRP A 481 2.15 -2.98 3.18
N LEU A 482 2.32 -1.78 2.61
CA LEU A 482 3.58 -1.37 1.97
C LEU A 482 4.73 -1.34 2.99
N ASP A 483 4.47 -0.91 4.23
CA ASP A 483 5.46 -0.92 5.31
C ASP A 483 5.76 -2.32 5.83
N VAL A 484 4.72 -3.13 6.07
CA VAL A 484 4.87 -4.50 6.57
C VAL A 484 5.63 -5.38 5.58
N LEU A 485 5.43 -5.17 4.28
CA LEU A 485 6.05 -5.97 3.22
C LEU A 485 7.28 -5.31 2.58
N ALA A 486 7.70 -4.14 3.06
CA ALA A 486 8.87 -3.40 2.56
C ALA A 486 8.85 -3.17 1.04
N GLU A 487 7.74 -2.62 0.53
CA GLU A 487 7.63 -2.26 -0.88
C GLU A 487 8.41 -0.98 -1.19
N ASN A 488 9.41 -1.08 -2.07
CA ASN A 488 10.44 -0.06 -2.27
C ASN A 488 10.77 0.20 -3.75
N PRO A 489 9.82 0.68 -4.57
CA PRO A 489 9.98 0.87 -6.00
C PRO A 489 10.88 2.08 -6.28
N ASN A 490 11.96 1.86 -7.02
CA ASN A 490 12.77 2.94 -7.57
C ASN A 490 12.33 3.27 -9.01
N LEU A 491 12.05 4.55 -9.28
CA LEU A 491 11.62 5.01 -10.61
C LEU A 491 12.71 4.86 -11.68
N ILE A 492 13.98 4.88 -11.29
CA ILE A 492 15.13 4.75 -12.19
C ILE A 492 15.96 3.54 -11.76
N ASN A 493 16.49 2.79 -12.73
CA ASN A 493 17.28 1.58 -12.48
C ASN A 493 16.60 0.66 -11.47
N PRO A 494 15.40 0.12 -11.76
CA PRO A 494 14.67 -0.77 -10.87
C PRO A 494 15.42 -2.05 -10.46
N THR A 495 16.63 -2.29 -10.95
CA THR A 495 17.53 -3.35 -10.48
C THR A 495 18.36 -2.95 -9.25
N LEU A 496 18.34 -1.67 -8.85
CA LEU A 496 19.12 -1.11 -7.74
C LEU A 496 18.21 -0.69 -6.57
N ASN A 497 18.62 -1.07 -5.36
CA ASN A 497 17.90 -0.93 -4.08
C ASN A 497 16.36 -1.16 -4.08
N ASN A 498 15.82 -2.03 -4.95
CA ASN A 498 14.40 -2.14 -5.26
C ASN A 498 13.75 -3.47 -4.84
N THR A 499 12.48 -3.39 -4.42
CA THR A 499 11.49 -4.47 -4.51
C THR A 499 10.47 -4.05 -5.57
N GLY A 500 10.37 -4.82 -6.65
CA GLY A 500 9.54 -4.46 -7.81
C GLY A 500 8.10 -4.19 -7.37
N PRO A 501 7.35 -3.30 -8.05
CA PRO A 501 6.04 -2.91 -7.57
C PRO A 501 5.13 -4.13 -7.56
N PHE A 502 4.74 -4.56 -6.36
CA PHE A 502 3.67 -5.52 -6.12
C PHE A 502 2.44 -4.84 -5.49
N ARG A 503 2.51 -3.52 -5.29
CA ARG A 503 1.45 -2.68 -4.72
C ARG A 503 0.10 -2.80 -5.45
N TRP A 504 0.10 -3.04 -6.76
CA TRP A 504 -1.16 -3.14 -7.50
C TRP A 504 -1.87 -4.46 -7.26
N TRP A 505 -1.15 -5.59 -7.20
CA TRP A 505 -1.71 -6.85 -6.72
C TRP A 505 -2.19 -6.73 -5.27
N LEU A 506 -1.44 -6.05 -4.41
CA LEU A 506 -1.83 -5.81 -3.02
C LEU A 506 -3.17 -5.04 -2.95
N HIS A 507 -3.30 -3.95 -3.69
CA HIS A 507 -4.54 -3.16 -3.76
C HIS A 507 -5.71 -3.98 -4.31
N GLU A 508 -5.51 -4.68 -5.44
CA GLU A 508 -6.53 -5.56 -6.03
C GLU A 508 -6.96 -6.66 -5.07
N SER A 509 -6.02 -7.22 -4.29
CA SER A 509 -6.33 -8.26 -3.29
C SER A 509 -7.22 -7.75 -2.16
N LEU A 510 -7.05 -6.49 -1.76
CA LEU A 510 -7.85 -5.83 -0.74
C LEU A 510 -9.24 -5.41 -1.28
N VAL A 511 -9.31 -4.93 -2.52
CA VAL A 511 -10.57 -4.64 -3.22
C VAL A 511 -11.41 -5.90 -3.37
N ASP A 512 -10.78 -6.99 -3.81
CA ASP A 512 -11.41 -8.28 -4.05
C ASP A 512 -11.75 -9.06 -2.76
N ASN A 513 -11.46 -8.49 -1.58
CA ASN A 513 -11.56 -9.12 -0.25
C ASN A 513 -10.99 -10.54 -0.21
N LYS A 514 -9.76 -10.73 -0.72
CA LYS A 514 -9.14 -12.07 -0.72
C LYS A 514 -9.00 -12.58 0.72
N PRO A 515 -9.37 -13.85 0.98
CA PRO A 515 -9.01 -14.54 2.22
C PRO A 515 -7.52 -14.40 2.51
N LEU A 516 -7.18 -14.18 3.78
CA LEU A 516 -5.80 -13.85 4.15
C LEU A 516 -4.81 -15.00 3.88
N ASP A 517 -5.26 -16.26 4.00
CA ASP A 517 -4.46 -17.42 3.65
C ASP A 517 -4.17 -17.48 2.13
N LEU A 518 -5.13 -17.08 1.28
CA LEU A 518 -4.90 -16.90 -0.15
C LEU A 518 -3.94 -15.74 -0.43
N PHE A 519 -4.14 -14.59 0.20
CA PHE A 519 -3.26 -13.43 0.07
C PHE A 519 -1.79 -13.78 0.36
N VAL A 520 -1.54 -14.47 1.48
CA VAL A 520 -0.18 -14.88 1.85
C VAL A 520 0.35 -15.98 0.93
N THR A 521 -0.51 -16.89 0.48
CA THR A 521 -0.10 -17.93 -0.48
C THR A 521 0.36 -17.33 -1.81
N GLU A 522 -0.38 -16.38 -2.38
CA GLU A 522 0.02 -15.70 -3.61
C GLU A 522 1.31 -14.91 -3.44
N LEU A 523 1.50 -14.24 -2.29
CA LEU A 523 2.74 -13.54 -1.97
C LEU A 523 3.94 -14.50 -1.96
N LEU A 524 3.82 -15.63 -1.27
CA LEU A 524 4.93 -16.58 -1.07
C LEU A 524 5.26 -17.39 -2.33
N ARG A 525 4.27 -17.62 -3.22
CA ARG A 525 4.49 -18.23 -4.54
C ARG A 525 5.34 -17.37 -5.47
N LEU A 526 5.34 -16.04 -5.26
CA LEU A 526 6.13 -15.08 -6.06
C LEU A 526 5.86 -15.22 -7.57
N GLU A 527 4.60 -15.46 -7.94
CA GLU A 527 4.19 -15.60 -9.34
C GLU A 527 3.74 -14.24 -9.92
N GLY A 528 3.61 -14.19 -11.25
CA GLY A 528 3.15 -13.01 -11.98
C GLY A 528 4.28 -12.04 -12.33
N SER A 529 3.92 -10.77 -12.54
CA SER A 529 4.85 -9.74 -12.99
C SER A 529 5.81 -9.28 -11.90
N GLU A 530 7.10 -9.17 -12.24
CA GLU A 530 8.10 -8.54 -11.37
C GLU A 530 8.00 -7.01 -11.34
N ARG A 531 7.37 -6.39 -12.36
CA ARG A 531 7.50 -4.94 -12.63
C ARG A 531 6.20 -4.19 -12.86
N PHE A 532 5.11 -4.90 -13.11
CA PHE A 532 3.80 -4.31 -13.42
C PHE A 532 2.73 -4.68 -12.40
N GLY A 533 3.14 -4.92 -11.14
CA GLY A 533 2.18 -5.07 -10.05
C GLY A 533 1.92 -6.50 -9.59
N GLY A 534 2.77 -7.49 -9.88
CA GLY A 534 2.59 -8.87 -9.40
C GLY A 534 3.40 -9.20 -8.14
N PRO A 535 3.04 -10.24 -7.36
CA PRO A 535 3.78 -10.79 -6.23
C PRO A 535 5.23 -11.15 -6.54
N ALA A 536 5.57 -11.54 -7.77
CA ALA A 536 6.96 -11.74 -8.16
C ALA A 536 7.85 -10.50 -7.87
N GLY A 537 7.26 -9.28 -7.90
CA GLY A 537 7.93 -8.05 -7.49
C GLY A 537 8.44 -8.07 -6.04
N PHE A 538 7.75 -8.79 -5.13
CA PHE A 538 8.23 -8.99 -3.76
C PHE A 538 9.55 -9.79 -3.73
N GLY A 539 9.77 -10.67 -4.71
CA GLY A 539 10.99 -11.48 -4.85
C GLY A 539 12.17 -10.74 -5.48
N VAL A 540 11.93 -9.60 -6.13
CA VAL A 540 12.99 -8.77 -6.70
C VAL A 540 13.85 -8.23 -5.57
N ALA A 541 15.16 -8.36 -5.74
CA ALA A 541 16.11 -7.88 -4.77
C ALA A 541 17.28 -7.18 -5.43
N SER A 542 17.57 -6.06 -4.82
CA SER A 542 18.68 -5.20 -5.10
C SER A 542 19.93 -5.57 -4.36
N GLN A 543 20.89 -6.15 -5.08
CA GLN A 543 22.28 -6.26 -4.63
C GLN A 543 22.48 -6.95 -3.27
N ASN A 544 21.54 -7.79 -2.86
CA ASN A 544 21.69 -8.66 -1.71
C ASN A 544 22.28 -10.00 -2.18
N ASP A 545 23.30 -10.50 -1.49
CA ASP A 545 24.00 -11.75 -1.76
C ASP A 545 23.14 -13.01 -1.46
N VAL A 546 22.12 -12.88 -0.60
CA VAL A 546 21.07 -13.88 -0.33
C VAL A 546 19.71 -13.19 -0.22
N PRO A 547 19.12 -12.75 -1.33
CA PRO A 547 17.94 -11.87 -1.31
C PRO A 547 16.73 -12.48 -0.59
N MET A 548 16.53 -13.79 -0.74
CA MET A 548 15.43 -14.50 -0.08
C MET A 548 15.55 -14.58 1.43
N ALA A 549 16.74 -14.40 2.02
CA ALA A 549 16.85 -14.27 3.47
C ALA A 549 16.31 -12.91 3.97
N ALA A 550 16.41 -11.83 3.19
CA ALA A 550 15.71 -10.59 3.53
C ALA A 550 14.19 -10.77 3.50
N LYS A 551 13.68 -11.51 2.51
CA LYS A 551 12.25 -11.86 2.41
C LYS A 551 11.81 -12.80 3.54
N GLY A 552 12.66 -13.75 3.93
CA GLY A 552 12.44 -14.63 5.08
C GLY A 552 12.24 -13.85 6.40
N ILE A 553 13.05 -12.81 6.63
CA ILE A 553 12.87 -11.91 7.79
C ILE A 553 11.49 -11.23 7.76
N ILE A 554 11.10 -10.70 6.60
CA ILE A 554 9.79 -10.05 6.42
C ILE A 554 8.65 -11.06 6.68
N VAL A 555 8.72 -12.24 6.09
CA VAL A 555 7.70 -13.30 6.24
C VAL A 555 7.58 -13.75 7.70
N GLY A 556 8.70 -13.99 8.37
CA GLY A 556 8.74 -14.37 9.79
C GLY A 556 8.10 -13.31 10.69
N SER A 557 8.45 -12.04 10.51
CA SER A 557 7.92 -10.95 11.34
C SER A 557 6.45 -10.63 11.00
N ALA A 558 6.11 -10.57 9.71
CA ALA A 558 4.77 -10.21 9.24
C ALA A 558 3.72 -11.25 9.64
N PHE A 559 4.01 -12.54 9.45
CA PHE A 559 3.00 -13.59 9.53
C PHE A 559 3.17 -14.54 10.72
N LEU A 560 4.34 -14.58 11.37
CA LEU A 560 4.59 -15.50 12.49
C LEU A 560 5.03 -14.78 13.79
N GLY A 561 5.24 -13.46 13.73
CA GLY A 561 5.74 -12.69 14.87
C GLY A 561 7.13 -13.14 15.31
N VAL A 562 7.95 -13.62 14.38
CA VAL A 562 9.33 -14.10 14.61
C VAL A 562 10.32 -13.10 14.03
N GLU A 563 11.17 -12.56 14.89
CA GLU A 563 12.28 -11.70 14.48
C GLU A 563 13.51 -12.54 14.10
N MET A 564 14.10 -12.24 12.94
CA MET A 564 15.24 -12.98 12.37
C MET A 564 16.32 -12.05 11.79
N LYS A 565 16.23 -10.73 11.97
CA LYS A 565 17.18 -9.75 11.40
C LYS A 565 18.61 -10.02 11.84
N CYS A 566 18.84 -10.32 13.13
CA CYS A 566 20.16 -10.74 13.63
C CYS A 566 20.61 -12.08 13.07
N ALA A 567 19.66 -13.01 12.82
CA ALA A 567 19.90 -14.31 12.21
C ALA A 567 20.44 -14.22 10.77
N ARG A 568 20.59 -13.00 10.22
CA ARG A 568 21.19 -12.80 8.91
C ARG A 568 22.66 -13.18 8.85
N CYS A 569 23.45 -12.77 9.84
CA CYS A 569 24.91 -12.87 9.81
C CYS A 569 25.51 -13.79 10.89
N HIS A 570 24.73 -14.12 11.92
CA HIS A 570 25.11 -14.97 13.06
C HIS A 570 23.84 -15.50 13.73
N ASP A 571 23.92 -16.42 14.68
CA ASP A 571 22.74 -16.84 15.46
C ASP A 571 22.23 -15.67 16.32
N ALA A 572 20.92 -15.50 16.44
CA ALA A 572 20.37 -14.35 17.15
C ALA A 572 20.75 -14.40 18.65
N PRO A 573 21.32 -13.33 19.23
CA PRO A 573 21.79 -13.36 20.62
C PRO A 573 20.65 -13.35 21.63
N THR A 574 19.55 -12.67 21.29
CA THR A 574 18.38 -12.44 22.16
C THR A 574 17.11 -13.17 21.72
N HIS A 575 17.19 -13.95 20.65
CA HIS A 575 16.07 -14.71 20.08
C HIS A 575 16.46 -16.17 19.87
N VAL A 576 15.47 -17.06 19.78
CA VAL A 576 15.74 -18.48 19.50
C VAL A 576 16.23 -18.72 18.06
N SER A 577 15.90 -17.81 17.14
CA SER A 577 16.19 -17.91 15.71
C SER A 577 17.69 -18.07 15.43
N LYS A 578 18.04 -19.09 14.65
CA LYS A 578 19.42 -19.36 14.19
C LYS A 578 19.65 -18.89 12.75
N GLN A 579 20.91 -18.65 12.39
CA GLN A 579 21.27 -18.30 11.01
C GLN A 579 20.87 -19.41 10.03
N ARG A 580 21.08 -20.67 10.41
CA ARG A 580 20.64 -21.84 9.62
C ARG A 580 19.16 -21.79 9.28
N GLU A 581 18.31 -21.51 10.27
CA GLU A 581 16.85 -21.48 10.09
C GLU A 581 16.42 -20.38 9.09
N LEU A 582 17.06 -19.21 9.14
CA LEU A 582 16.81 -18.16 8.15
C LEU A 582 17.25 -18.59 6.74
N MET A 583 18.38 -19.28 6.63
CA MET A 583 18.89 -19.77 5.34
C MET A 583 18.02 -20.91 4.77
N GLU A 584 17.42 -21.74 5.62
CA GLU A 584 16.46 -22.78 5.22
C GLU A 584 15.17 -22.17 4.66
N LEU A 585 14.65 -21.12 5.33
CA LEU A 585 13.52 -20.34 4.83
C LEU A 585 13.84 -19.62 3.51
N ALA A 586 15.05 -19.07 3.40
CA ALA A 586 15.52 -18.46 2.16
C ALA A 586 15.62 -19.47 1.02
N ALA A 587 16.08 -20.71 1.29
CA ALA A 587 16.13 -21.79 0.30
C ALA A 587 14.73 -22.24 -0.15
N LEU A 588 13.75 -22.28 0.76
CA LEU A 588 12.34 -22.53 0.40
C LEU A 588 11.81 -21.46 -0.58
N LEU A 589 12.08 -20.19 -0.30
CA LEU A 589 11.69 -19.06 -1.16
C LEU A 589 12.49 -19.01 -2.48
N GLU A 590 13.74 -19.45 -2.49
CA GLU A 590 14.60 -19.48 -3.68
C GLU A 590 14.34 -20.71 -4.57
N THR A 591 13.60 -21.71 -4.07
CA THR A 591 13.26 -22.98 -4.73
C THR A 591 14.43 -23.94 -5.01
N LYS A 592 15.57 -23.69 -4.36
CA LYS A 592 16.78 -24.50 -4.49
C LYS A 592 17.68 -24.32 -3.26
N PRO A 593 18.63 -25.22 -3.02
CA PRO A 593 19.65 -25.00 -2.01
C PRO A 593 20.41 -23.69 -2.25
N ILE A 594 20.70 -22.96 -1.17
CA ILE A 594 21.49 -21.73 -1.23
C ILE A 594 22.87 -21.96 -0.62
N LYS A 595 23.89 -21.30 -1.18
CA LYS A 595 25.24 -21.30 -0.62
C LYS A 595 25.42 -20.03 0.21
N LEU A 596 25.76 -20.16 1.50
CA LEU A 596 25.99 -19.01 2.37
C LEU A 596 27.23 -18.23 1.90
N PRO A 597 27.10 -16.97 1.44
CA PRO A 597 28.24 -16.15 1.06
C PRO A 597 28.98 -15.63 2.30
N ALA A 598 30.29 -15.41 2.18
CA ALA A 598 31.11 -14.90 3.29
C ALA A 598 30.66 -13.51 3.77
N THR A 599 30.10 -12.69 2.87
CA THR A 599 29.52 -11.37 3.16
C THR A 599 28.26 -11.44 4.04
N SER A 600 27.63 -12.61 4.15
CA SER A 600 26.49 -12.87 5.06
C SER A 600 26.93 -13.58 6.34
N SER A 601 28.18 -13.45 6.77
CA SER A 601 28.66 -13.97 8.07
C SER A 601 29.61 -12.99 8.73
N VAL A 602 29.50 -12.83 10.06
CA VAL A 602 30.48 -12.05 10.83
C VAL A 602 31.76 -12.88 11.02
N VAL A 603 32.92 -12.25 10.85
CA VAL A 603 34.23 -12.87 11.14
C VAL A 603 34.51 -12.76 12.63
N LEU A 604 34.34 -13.84 13.39
CA LEU A 604 34.48 -13.82 14.86
C LEU A 604 35.90 -13.45 15.34
N ASP A 605 36.93 -13.78 14.57
CA ASP A 605 38.32 -13.49 14.96
C ASP A 605 38.65 -11.99 14.98
N SER A 606 37.95 -11.16 14.18
CA SER A 606 38.11 -9.71 14.24
C SER A 606 37.47 -9.09 15.48
N LEU A 607 36.49 -9.76 16.10
CA LEU A 607 35.84 -9.32 17.35
C LEU A 607 36.65 -9.68 18.60
N ARG A 608 37.57 -10.64 18.51
CA ARG A 608 38.44 -11.08 19.62
C ARG A 608 39.64 -10.17 19.85
N VAL A 609 39.92 -9.23 18.95
CA VAL A 609 41.10 -8.33 18.96
C VAL A 609 41.18 -7.41 20.19
N GLY A 610 40.13 -7.32 21.01
CA GLY A 610 40.09 -6.55 22.26
C GLY A 610 39.99 -7.36 23.56
N GLY A 611 40.18 -8.69 23.53
CA GLY A 611 40.14 -9.54 24.75
C GLY A 611 38.75 -9.76 25.36
N ARG A 612 37.67 -9.29 24.71
CA ARG A 612 36.28 -9.57 25.12
C ARG A 612 35.74 -10.77 24.35
N GLU A 613 35.07 -11.70 25.06
CA GLU A 613 34.35 -12.80 24.42
C GLU A 613 33.18 -12.26 23.58
N PRO A 614 32.97 -12.75 22.34
CA PRO A 614 31.85 -12.34 21.51
C PRO A 614 30.51 -12.72 22.15
N MET A 615 29.56 -11.78 22.20
CA MET A 615 28.18 -12.02 22.66
C MET A 615 27.29 -12.73 21.61
N ILE A 616 27.88 -13.15 20.49
CA ILE A 616 27.20 -13.75 19.35
C ILE A 616 27.88 -15.06 18.98
N GLU A 617 27.12 -16.00 18.43
CA GLU A 617 27.62 -17.28 17.96
C GLU A 617 27.39 -17.40 16.46
N VAL A 618 28.35 -17.96 15.73
CA VAL A 618 28.22 -18.28 14.31
C VAL A 618 28.33 -19.79 14.16
N THR A 619 27.19 -20.47 14.11
CA THR A 619 27.13 -21.94 14.00
C THR A 619 27.12 -22.44 12.55
N LEU A 620 26.94 -21.55 11.59
CA LEU A 620 26.90 -21.86 10.16
C LEU A 620 28.13 -21.27 9.45
N ALA A 621 29.03 -22.13 8.96
CA ALA A 621 30.25 -21.69 8.30
C ALA A 621 29.98 -21.08 6.92
N PRO A 622 30.67 -19.99 6.52
CA PRO A 622 30.66 -19.49 5.15
C PRO A 622 30.93 -20.59 4.13
N GLY A 623 30.22 -20.55 2.99
CA GLY A 623 30.30 -21.55 1.94
C GLY A 623 29.43 -22.79 2.16
N THR A 624 28.80 -22.95 3.34
CA THR A 624 27.84 -24.03 3.60
C THR A 624 26.67 -23.96 2.63
N VAL A 625 26.30 -25.12 2.08
CA VAL A 625 25.08 -25.27 1.27
C VAL A 625 23.93 -25.66 2.19
N VAL A 626 22.87 -24.85 2.19
CA VAL A 626 21.68 -25.04 3.00
C VAL A 626 20.52 -25.45 2.10
N ALA A 627 19.90 -26.59 2.39
CA ALA A 627 18.75 -27.09 1.65
C ALA A 627 17.45 -26.41 2.12
N PRO A 628 16.40 -26.37 1.28
CA PRO A 628 15.07 -25.93 1.70
C PRO A 628 14.52 -26.81 2.83
N ALA A 629 14.16 -26.20 3.96
CA ALA A 629 13.55 -26.88 5.11
C ALA A 629 12.66 -25.92 5.91
N TRP A 630 11.63 -26.45 6.58
CA TRP A 630 10.76 -25.67 7.46
C TRP A 630 11.36 -25.57 8.87
N PRO A 631 11.79 -24.37 9.32
CA PRO A 631 12.46 -24.24 10.62
C PRO A 631 11.49 -24.14 11.81
N PHE A 632 10.18 -23.99 11.57
CA PHE A 632 9.22 -23.67 12.63
C PHE A 632 8.25 -24.81 12.96
N ALA A 633 8.79 -26.02 13.14
CA ALA A 633 8.02 -27.20 13.56
C ALA A 633 7.17 -26.98 14.82
N ARG A 634 7.57 -26.02 15.68
CA ARG A 634 6.81 -25.59 16.87
C ARG A 634 5.46 -24.93 16.59
N PHE A 635 5.24 -24.43 15.38
CA PHE A 635 3.97 -23.80 14.97
C PHE A 635 3.11 -24.75 14.14
N SER A 636 3.74 -25.52 13.26
CA SER A 636 3.11 -26.56 12.45
C SER A 636 4.16 -27.57 12.01
N ASP A 637 3.79 -28.85 11.96
CA ASP A 637 4.67 -29.89 11.43
C ASP A 637 4.57 -30.00 9.89
N GLU A 638 5.47 -30.78 9.30
CA GLU A 638 5.56 -30.98 7.84
C GLU A 638 4.31 -31.64 7.23
N SER A 639 3.42 -32.25 8.01
CA SER A 639 2.16 -32.80 7.45
C SER A 639 1.26 -31.70 6.87
N ALA A 640 1.39 -30.46 7.36
CA ALA A 640 0.64 -29.33 6.85
C ALA A 640 1.03 -28.95 5.41
N ALA A 641 2.21 -29.37 4.92
CA ALA A 641 2.62 -29.18 3.53
C ALA A 641 1.72 -29.95 2.55
N ALA A 642 0.97 -30.98 3.00
CA ALA A 642 -0.02 -31.68 2.19
C ALA A 642 -1.19 -30.79 1.75
N LEU A 643 -1.37 -29.62 2.39
CA LEU A 643 -2.35 -28.62 2.00
C LEU A 643 -1.86 -27.73 0.83
N ALA A 644 -0.64 -27.90 0.34
CA ALA A 644 -0.15 -27.19 -0.86
C ALA A 644 -0.86 -27.71 -2.13
N GLN A 645 -1.02 -26.84 -3.12
CA GLN A 645 -1.58 -27.24 -4.42
C GLN A 645 -0.54 -28.03 -5.23
N ASP A 646 0.72 -27.61 -5.16
CA ASP A 646 1.89 -28.28 -5.70
C ASP A 646 2.92 -28.51 -4.57
N PRO A 647 2.83 -29.65 -3.85
CA PRO A 647 3.79 -29.99 -2.81
C PRO A 647 5.22 -30.23 -3.31
N ALA A 648 5.50 -30.29 -4.61
CA ALA A 648 6.87 -30.36 -5.11
C ALA A 648 7.52 -28.97 -5.18
N ASN A 649 6.71 -27.91 -5.32
CA ASN A 649 7.16 -26.53 -5.29
C ASN A 649 7.37 -26.06 -3.84
N SER A 650 8.61 -25.76 -3.47
CA SER A 650 8.95 -25.35 -2.10
C SER A 650 8.30 -24.05 -1.64
N ARG A 651 7.98 -23.12 -2.56
CA ARG A 651 7.25 -21.90 -2.22
C ARG A 651 5.80 -22.20 -1.85
N ASP A 652 5.17 -23.11 -2.60
CA ASP A 652 3.79 -23.51 -2.30
C ASP A 652 3.71 -24.38 -1.03
N ARG A 653 4.70 -25.25 -0.80
CA ARG A 653 4.87 -25.92 0.50
C ARG A 653 4.99 -24.92 1.65
N LEU A 654 5.88 -23.93 1.52
CA LEU A 654 6.06 -22.89 2.53
C LEU A 654 4.76 -22.13 2.78
N ALA A 655 4.05 -21.74 1.72
CA ALA A 655 2.75 -21.10 1.82
C ALA A 655 1.76 -21.95 2.62
N ALA A 656 1.70 -23.26 2.36
CA ALA A 656 0.85 -24.17 3.10
C ALA A 656 1.24 -24.27 4.59
N LEU A 657 2.51 -24.41 4.91
CA LEU A 657 3.03 -24.48 6.29
C LEU A 657 2.73 -23.22 7.11
N VAL A 658 2.85 -22.04 6.48
CA VAL A 658 2.54 -20.75 7.10
C VAL A 658 1.04 -20.59 7.32
N THR A 659 0.21 -20.95 6.33
CA THR A 659 -1.23 -20.62 6.33
C THR A 659 -2.14 -21.77 6.77
N ALA A 660 -1.57 -22.87 7.24
CA ALA A 660 -2.32 -24.03 7.71
C ALA A 660 -3.21 -23.68 8.92
N PRO A 661 -4.39 -24.31 9.07
CA PRO A 661 -5.24 -24.09 10.25
C PRO A 661 -4.58 -24.57 11.55
N GLN A 662 -3.74 -25.61 11.49
CA GLN A 662 -2.93 -26.10 12.62
C GLN A 662 -1.91 -25.07 13.09
N ASN A 663 -1.46 -24.17 12.21
CA ASN A 663 -0.56 -23.07 12.54
C ASN A 663 -1.37 -21.94 13.21
N GLU A 664 -1.77 -22.15 14.46
CA GLU A 664 -2.52 -21.15 15.24
C GLU A 664 -1.73 -19.82 15.35
N ARG A 665 -0.39 -19.88 15.32
CA ARG A 665 0.48 -18.69 15.38
C ARG A 665 0.17 -17.71 14.25
N PHE A 666 -0.02 -18.19 13.02
CA PHE A 666 -0.39 -17.34 11.90
C PHE A 666 -1.71 -16.60 12.15
N ALA A 667 -2.76 -17.34 12.51
CA ALA A 667 -4.08 -16.76 12.73
C ALA A 667 -4.07 -15.75 13.90
N GLN A 668 -3.37 -16.05 14.98
CA GLN A 668 -3.23 -15.15 16.13
C GLN A 668 -2.43 -13.90 15.79
N VAL A 669 -1.31 -14.00 15.05
CA VAL A 669 -0.52 -12.84 14.60
C VAL A 669 -1.36 -11.90 13.75
N MET A 670 -2.14 -12.46 12.82
CA MET A 670 -2.99 -11.66 11.96
C MET A 670 -4.18 -11.04 12.71
N ALA A 671 -4.80 -11.78 13.63
CA ALA A 671 -5.85 -11.24 14.49
C ALA A 671 -5.32 -10.10 15.38
N ASN A 672 -4.12 -10.25 15.96
CA ASN A 672 -3.49 -9.23 16.79
C ASN A 672 -3.13 -7.96 16.00
N ARG A 673 -2.69 -8.10 14.74
CA ARG A 673 -2.43 -6.97 13.84
C ARG A 673 -3.71 -6.19 13.52
N ILE A 674 -4.80 -6.89 13.22
CA ILE A 674 -6.11 -6.26 13.00
C ILE A 674 -6.57 -5.56 14.28
N TRP A 675 -6.46 -6.23 15.42
CA TRP A 675 -6.80 -5.69 16.73
C TRP A 675 -6.00 -4.41 17.04
N GLN A 676 -4.68 -4.44 16.92
CA GLN A 676 -3.82 -3.28 17.19
C GLN A 676 -4.25 -2.06 16.38
N ARG A 677 -4.53 -2.25 15.09
CA ARG A 677 -4.89 -1.14 14.20
C ARG A 677 -6.23 -0.49 14.57
N LEU A 678 -7.20 -1.28 15.04
CA LEU A 678 -8.51 -0.77 15.46
C LEU A 678 -8.48 -0.21 16.89
N MET A 679 -7.82 -0.91 17.81
CA MET A 679 -7.85 -0.62 19.25
C MET A 679 -6.70 0.29 19.72
N GLY A 680 -5.76 0.61 18.83
CA GLY A 680 -4.58 1.43 19.11
C GLY A 680 -3.46 0.71 19.90
N ARG A 681 -3.75 -0.46 20.47
CA ARG A 681 -2.79 -1.31 21.18
C ARG A 681 -3.04 -2.79 20.85
N GLY A 682 -1.97 -3.53 20.56
CA GLY A 682 -2.05 -4.97 20.31
C GLY A 682 -2.31 -5.75 21.60
N LEU A 683 -2.99 -6.90 21.49
CA LEU A 683 -3.05 -7.89 22.57
C LEU A 683 -1.63 -8.35 22.93
N VAL A 684 -0.80 -8.59 21.92
CA VAL A 684 0.67 -8.61 22.00
C VAL A 684 1.18 -7.30 21.42
N VAL A 685 1.88 -6.50 22.22
CA VAL A 685 2.26 -5.12 21.86
C VAL A 685 3.31 -5.11 20.73
N THR A 686 4.29 -6.00 20.79
CA THR A 686 5.34 -6.16 19.78
C THR A 686 4.88 -7.06 18.63
N VAL A 687 4.02 -6.53 17.76
CA VAL A 687 3.32 -7.31 16.72
C VAL A 687 4.22 -8.12 15.76
N GLY A 688 5.47 -7.71 15.53
CA GLY A 688 6.44 -8.43 14.70
C GLY A 688 7.52 -9.22 15.45
N ASP A 689 7.53 -9.15 16.78
CA ASP A 689 8.54 -9.78 17.64
C ASP A 689 7.89 -10.26 18.95
N TRP A 690 7.25 -11.42 18.89
CA TRP A 690 6.47 -11.96 20.02
C TRP A 690 7.33 -12.58 21.11
N GLU A 691 8.65 -12.74 20.92
CA GLU A 691 9.54 -13.23 21.98
C GLU A 691 9.77 -12.17 23.07
N LYS A 692 9.45 -10.90 22.79
CA LYS A 692 9.61 -9.77 23.72
C LYS A 692 8.34 -9.39 24.49
N SER A 693 7.19 -9.99 24.20
CA SER A 693 5.94 -9.62 24.89
C SER A 693 4.94 -10.77 24.89
N GLU A 694 4.29 -10.94 26.04
CA GLU A 694 3.18 -11.89 26.21
C GLU A 694 1.83 -11.22 25.90
N PRO A 695 0.80 -11.99 25.52
CA PRO A 695 -0.54 -11.44 25.27
C PRO A 695 -1.22 -10.99 26.57
N SER A 696 -1.77 -9.78 26.57
CA SER A 696 -2.60 -9.26 27.68
C SER A 696 -3.87 -10.08 27.91
N HIS A 697 -4.45 -10.62 26.84
CA HIS A 697 -5.65 -11.46 26.83
C HIS A 697 -5.41 -12.74 25.99
N PRO A 698 -4.74 -13.76 26.54
CA PRO A 698 -4.37 -14.96 25.78
C PRO A 698 -5.58 -15.72 25.23
N GLN A 699 -6.65 -15.86 26.02
CA GLN A 699 -7.87 -16.55 25.60
C GLN A 699 -8.59 -15.80 24.48
N LEU A 700 -8.73 -14.47 24.60
CA LEU A 700 -9.31 -13.64 23.54
C LEU A 700 -8.49 -13.73 22.25
N LEU A 701 -7.16 -13.64 22.34
CA LEU A 701 -6.28 -13.72 21.18
C LEU A 701 -6.45 -15.06 20.45
N ARG A 702 -6.45 -16.16 21.20
CA ARG A 702 -6.67 -17.50 20.64
C ARG A 702 -8.05 -17.63 20.02
N TRP A 703 -9.08 -17.14 20.70
CA TRP A 703 -10.46 -17.14 20.20
C TRP A 703 -10.60 -16.32 18.91
N LEU A 704 -10.05 -15.10 18.84
CA LEU A 704 -10.04 -14.28 17.62
C LEU A 704 -9.27 -14.95 16.47
N GLY A 705 -8.16 -15.63 16.77
CA GLY A 705 -7.46 -16.45 15.78
C GLY A 705 -8.34 -17.56 15.21
N ARG A 706 -9.14 -18.23 16.05
CA ARG A 706 -10.09 -19.26 15.61
C ARG A 706 -11.27 -18.69 14.84
N GLU A 707 -11.78 -17.52 15.23
CA GLU A 707 -12.80 -16.81 14.47
C GLU A 707 -12.29 -16.40 13.08
N LEU A 708 -11.01 -16.03 12.96
CA LEU A 708 -10.39 -15.79 11.67
C LEU A 708 -10.36 -17.07 10.83
N VAL A 709 -9.99 -18.22 11.38
CA VAL A 709 -10.03 -19.50 10.64
C VAL A 709 -11.48 -19.87 10.27
N ARG A 710 -12.42 -19.69 11.19
CA ARG A 710 -13.86 -20.02 11.04
C ARG A 710 -14.54 -19.17 9.98
N SER A 711 -14.17 -17.90 9.84
CA SER A 711 -14.65 -17.03 8.77
C SER A 711 -14.04 -17.36 7.39
N GLY A 712 -13.14 -18.34 7.32
CA GLY A 712 -12.38 -18.62 6.12
C GLY A 712 -11.30 -17.56 5.88
N TYR A 713 -10.65 -17.08 6.92
CA TYR A 713 -9.61 -16.05 6.91
C TYR A 713 -10.06 -14.70 6.34
N ASP A 714 -11.36 -14.38 6.50
CA ASP A 714 -11.92 -13.08 6.11
C ASP A 714 -11.55 -12.00 7.13
N THR A 715 -10.69 -11.07 6.72
CA THR A 715 -10.23 -9.95 7.54
C THR A 715 -11.32 -8.93 7.83
N LYS A 716 -12.27 -8.72 6.90
CA LYS A 716 -13.40 -7.81 7.10
C LYS A 716 -14.41 -8.42 8.07
N ALA A 717 -14.63 -9.73 8.03
CA ALA A 717 -15.47 -10.41 9.02
C ALA A 717 -14.91 -10.25 10.46
N LEU A 718 -13.60 -10.46 10.65
CA LEU A 718 -12.96 -10.25 11.96
C LEU A 718 -13.00 -8.77 12.37
N SER A 719 -12.75 -7.84 11.44
CA SER A 719 -12.86 -6.41 11.70
C SER A 719 -14.28 -6.02 12.12
N ARG A 720 -15.29 -6.55 11.43
CA ARG A 720 -16.71 -6.35 11.76
C ARG A 720 -17.02 -6.78 13.20
N LEU A 721 -16.52 -7.94 13.61
CA LEU A 721 -16.68 -8.45 14.97
C LEU A 721 -16.09 -7.50 16.01
N ILE A 722 -14.87 -7.00 15.79
CA ILE A 722 -14.20 -6.07 16.70
C ILE A 722 -14.93 -4.71 16.73
N LEU A 723 -15.26 -4.14 15.57
CA LEU A 723 -15.93 -2.82 15.44
C LEU A 723 -17.32 -2.79 16.11
N ASN A 724 -18.01 -3.93 16.18
CA ASN A 724 -19.30 -4.03 16.85
C ASN A 724 -19.20 -4.20 18.38
N SER A 725 -18.01 -4.50 18.94
CA SER A 725 -17.85 -4.63 20.38
C SER A 725 -18.09 -3.30 21.11
N HIS A 726 -18.61 -3.36 22.33
CA HIS A 726 -18.62 -2.17 23.19
C HIS A 726 -17.20 -1.68 23.48
N ALA A 727 -16.22 -2.58 23.60
CA ALA A 727 -14.81 -2.23 23.79
C ALA A 727 -14.29 -1.23 22.73
N TYR A 728 -14.57 -1.46 21.43
CA TYR A 728 -14.18 -0.54 20.37
C TYR A 728 -14.99 0.77 20.40
N GLN A 729 -16.29 0.68 20.71
CA GLN A 729 -17.21 1.82 20.62
C GLN A 729 -17.19 2.75 21.84
N ARG A 730 -16.32 2.54 22.83
CA ARG A 730 -16.20 3.40 24.01
C ARG A 730 -15.69 4.80 23.66
N ALA A 731 -16.08 5.79 24.44
CA ALA A 731 -15.51 7.12 24.37
C ALA A 731 -14.02 7.09 24.75
N VAL A 732 -13.19 7.82 24.01
CA VAL A 732 -11.79 8.02 24.36
C VAL A 732 -11.68 8.74 25.70
N ASP A 733 -10.70 8.34 26.52
CA ASP A 733 -10.24 9.14 27.65
C ASP A 733 -9.08 10.04 27.17
N PRO A 734 -9.30 11.37 27.02
CA PRO A 734 -8.28 12.26 26.48
C PRO A 734 -7.07 12.45 27.42
N ALA A 735 -7.15 11.98 28.66
CA ALA A 735 -6.02 12.01 29.60
C ALA A 735 -5.04 10.85 29.39
N LEU A 736 -5.40 9.84 28.57
CA LEU A 736 -4.52 8.72 28.29
C LEU A 736 -3.49 9.06 27.21
N VAL A 737 -2.24 8.65 27.45
CA VAL A 737 -1.18 8.68 26.43
C VAL A 737 -1.18 7.41 25.59
N GLU A 738 -1.54 6.27 26.21
CA GLU A 738 -1.68 4.98 25.53
C GLU A 738 -2.93 4.24 26.02
N THR A 739 -3.51 3.40 25.16
CA THR A 739 -4.63 2.54 25.53
C THR A 739 -4.19 1.56 26.61
N SER A 740 -4.98 1.43 27.68
CA SER A 740 -4.72 0.47 28.77
C SER A 740 -4.58 -0.97 28.24
N PRO A 741 -3.69 -1.82 28.80
CA PRO A 741 -3.64 -3.24 28.49
C PRO A 741 -4.96 -3.99 28.71
N LEU A 742 -5.89 -3.43 29.50
CA LEU A 742 -7.25 -3.95 29.73
C LEU A 742 -8.32 -3.40 28.79
N PHE A 743 -7.99 -2.44 27.93
CA PHE A 743 -8.95 -1.80 27.01
C PHE A 743 -10.17 -1.19 27.74
N THR A 744 -9.94 -0.65 28.95
CA THR A 744 -10.99 0.01 29.75
C THR A 744 -11.49 1.31 29.12
N ALA A 745 -10.58 2.03 28.46
CA ALA A 745 -10.85 3.18 27.62
C ALA A 745 -9.82 3.24 26.48
N PRO A 746 -10.23 3.62 25.26
CA PRO A 746 -9.29 3.96 24.20
C PRO A 746 -8.54 5.26 24.54
N ALA A 747 -7.26 5.34 24.16
CA ALA A 747 -6.53 6.61 24.14
C ALA A 747 -6.70 7.34 22.80
N PRO A 748 -6.49 8.67 22.75
CA PRO A 748 -6.40 9.40 21.48
C PRO A 748 -5.31 8.78 20.62
N ARG A 749 -5.65 8.39 19.38
CA ARG A 749 -4.68 7.79 18.45
C ARG A 749 -4.35 8.77 17.34
N ARG A 750 -3.06 8.98 17.06
CA ARG A 750 -2.66 9.79 15.92
C ARG A 750 -3.06 9.15 14.59
N ILE A 751 -3.53 9.96 13.64
CA ILE A 751 -3.81 9.47 12.28
C ILE A 751 -2.51 9.35 11.48
N GLY A 752 -2.48 8.40 10.54
CA GLY A 752 -1.33 8.24 9.64
C GLY A 752 -1.20 9.37 8.62
N ALA A 753 0.00 9.56 8.08
CA ALA A 753 0.31 10.55 7.06
C ALA A 753 -0.65 10.50 5.85
N GLU A 754 -0.87 9.31 5.29
CA GLU A 754 -1.76 9.12 4.14
C GLU A 754 -3.22 9.47 4.50
N GLN A 755 -3.69 9.06 5.69
CA GLN A 755 -5.03 9.40 6.16
C GLN A 755 -5.21 10.91 6.32
N LEU A 756 -4.21 11.61 6.85
CA LEU A 756 -4.24 13.06 7.04
C LEU A 756 -4.35 13.78 5.68
N VAL A 757 -3.44 13.46 4.75
CA VAL A 757 -3.42 14.07 3.42
C VAL A 757 -4.71 13.76 2.66
N ASP A 758 -5.10 12.48 2.56
CA ASP A 758 -6.31 12.11 1.82
C ASP A 758 -7.57 12.73 2.47
N SER A 759 -7.62 12.84 3.80
CA SER A 759 -8.72 13.53 4.50
C SER A 759 -8.77 15.03 4.20
N PHE A 760 -7.63 15.72 4.10
CA PHE A 760 -7.61 17.14 3.74
C PHE A 760 -8.17 17.38 2.34
N PHE A 761 -7.72 16.62 1.35
CA PHE A 761 -8.25 16.73 -0.01
C PHE A 761 -9.73 16.35 -0.07
N ALA A 762 -10.15 15.30 0.64
CA ALA A 762 -11.55 14.89 0.70
C ALA A 762 -12.46 15.95 1.37
N ALA A 763 -12.05 16.50 2.51
CA ALA A 763 -12.84 17.46 3.28
C ALA A 763 -12.96 18.83 2.58
N THR A 764 -11.89 19.28 1.93
CA THR A 764 -11.89 20.52 1.12
C THR A 764 -12.58 20.32 -0.23
N GLY A 765 -12.64 19.08 -0.71
CA GLY A 765 -13.07 18.76 -2.07
C GLY A 765 -12.13 19.32 -3.13
N LYS A 766 -10.86 19.57 -2.80
CA LYS A 766 -9.83 19.93 -3.77
C LYS A 766 -9.43 18.68 -4.56
N PRO A 767 -9.34 18.74 -5.90
CA PRO A 767 -8.86 17.60 -6.68
C PRO A 767 -7.39 17.24 -6.36
N PHE A 768 -7.12 15.94 -6.17
CA PHE A 768 -5.77 15.39 -5.97
C PHE A 768 -5.03 15.29 -7.32
N VAL A 769 -4.59 16.44 -7.85
CA VAL A 769 -3.95 16.52 -9.18
C VAL A 769 -2.44 16.76 -9.03
N LEU A 770 -1.62 15.77 -9.40
CA LEU A 770 -0.16 15.81 -9.33
C LEU A 770 0.48 15.43 -10.68
N GLU A 771 1.81 15.55 -10.78
CA GLU A 771 2.55 14.93 -11.88
C GLU A 771 2.41 13.38 -11.85
N PRO A 772 2.55 12.70 -13.01
CA PRO A 772 2.72 11.25 -13.03
C PRO A 772 3.97 10.83 -12.23
N ILE A 773 3.89 9.69 -11.54
CA ILE A 773 5.00 9.07 -10.81
C ILE A 773 5.87 8.30 -11.82
N ASN A 774 6.49 9.07 -12.71
CA ASN A 774 7.27 8.58 -13.86
C ASN A 774 8.31 9.63 -14.27
N LEU A 775 9.58 9.23 -14.39
CA LEU A 775 10.69 10.09 -14.83
C LEU A 775 11.09 9.86 -16.30
N ASP A 776 10.46 8.91 -16.99
CA ASP A 776 10.64 8.54 -18.40
C ASP A 776 9.32 8.78 -19.17
N VAL A 777 8.69 9.95 -19.04
CA VAL A 777 7.33 10.20 -19.59
C VAL A 777 7.23 10.07 -21.12
N ASP A 778 8.36 10.11 -21.83
CA ASP A 778 8.50 9.88 -23.27
C ASP A 778 8.72 8.40 -23.65
N SER A 779 8.92 7.52 -22.66
CA SER A 779 9.02 6.05 -22.82
C SER A 779 10.12 5.58 -23.77
N VAL A 780 11.28 6.23 -23.68
CA VAL A 780 12.45 5.96 -24.52
C VAL A 780 13.51 5.11 -23.82
N ARG A 781 13.22 4.60 -22.61
CA ARG A 781 14.08 3.67 -21.87
C ARG A 781 13.53 2.25 -21.88
N THR A 782 14.45 1.30 -21.83
CA THR A 782 14.14 -0.12 -21.69
C THR A 782 13.50 -0.40 -20.34
N ILE A 783 12.69 -1.45 -20.26
CA ILE A 783 11.97 -1.84 -19.03
C ILE A 783 12.88 -2.05 -17.80
N ASP A 784 14.16 -2.39 -17.99
CA ASP A 784 15.15 -2.57 -16.90
C ASP A 784 15.59 -1.27 -16.23
N ASN A 785 15.23 -0.12 -16.81
CA ASN A 785 15.88 1.15 -16.52
C ASN A 785 14.92 2.24 -16.02
N ALA A 786 13.60 2.04 -16.14
CA ALA A 786 12.59 2.97 -15.68
C ALA A 786 11.29 2.23 -15.29
N LEU A 787 10.64 2.68 -14.22
CA LEU A 787 9.29 2.26 -13.85
C LEU A 787 8.28 3.39 -14.08
N ASP A 788 7.04 2.99 -14.34
CA ASP A 788 5.88 3.88 -14.35
C ASP A 788 4.90 3.41 -13.29
N LEU A 789 4.67 4.26 -12.28
CA LEU A 789 3.67 4.01 -11.24
C LEU A 789 2.36 4.77 -11.50
N GLY A 790 2.21 5.37 -12.68
CA GLY A 790 0.99 6.02 -13.14
C GLY A 790 0.75 7.39 -12.50
N ARG A 791 -0.49 7.85 -12.56
CA ARG A 791 -0.94 9.09 -11.92
C ARG A 791 -1.50 8.78 -10.54
N ALA A 792 -0.97 9.43 -9.51
CA ALA A 792 -1.47 9.28 -8.16
C ALA A 792 -2.84 9.96 -7.99
N SER A 793 -3.77 9.25 -7.37
CA SER A 793 -5.09 9.77 -6.95
C SER A 793 -5.30 9.67 -5.43
N ARG A 794 -4.33 9.11 -4.73
CA ARG A 794 -4.28 8.90 -3.28
C ARG A 794 -2.84 9.03 -2.81
N ALA A 795 -2.64 9.42 -1.56
CA ALA A 795 -1.32 9.56 -0.95
C ALA A 795 -0.50 8.26 -1.00
N TRP A 796 -1.12 7.10 -0.80
CA TRP A 796 -0.40 5.80 -0.81
C TRP A 796 0.25 5.47 -2.17
N MET A 797 -0.26 6.04 -3.27
CA MET A 797 0.26 5.79 -4.62
C MET A 797 1.60 6.50 -4.86
N LEU A 798 1.99 7.43 -3.99
CA LEU A 798 3.29 8.08 -4.06
C LEU A 798 4.42 7.07 -3.75
N ALA A 799 5.62 7.42 -4.19
CA ALA A 799 6.85 6.68 -3.94
C ALA A 799 7.98 7.70 -3.77
N SER A 800 9.13 7.26 -3.26
CA SER A 800 10.31 8.12 -3.21
C SER A 800 10.61 8.70 -4.60
N THR A 801 10.72 10.03 -4.66
CA THR A 801 11.20 10.76 -5.83
C THR A 801 12.71 10.99 -5.77
N SER A 802 13.40 10.42 -4.77
CA SER A 802 14.85 10.51 -4.62
C SER A 802 15.49 9.89 -5.85
N ASN A 803 15.91 10.75 -6.78
CA ASN A 803 16.82 10.35 -7.82
C ASN A 803 18.20 10.32 -7.14
N GLU A 804 18.95 9.22 -7.22
CA GLU A 804 20.21 8.93 -6.50
C GLU A 804 21.34 9.99 -6.66
N ARG A 805 21.06 11.11 -7.33
CA ARG A 805 21.98 12.18 -7.73
C ARG A 805 21.44 13.60 -7.44
N ASP A 806 20.34 13.76 -6.70
CA ASP A 806 19.69 15.04 -6.32
C ASP A 806 19.63 16.08 -7.45
N ARG A 807 19.09 15.67 -8.60
CA ARG A 807 19.01 16.50 -9.81
C ARG A 807 17.74 17.36 -9.81
N PRO A 808 17.85 18.70 -9.81
CA PRO A 808 16.68 19.57 -9.86
C PRO A 808 15.79 19.35 -11.09
N SER A 809 16.38 19.06 -12.25
CA SER A 809 15.64 18.76 -13.49
C SER A 809 14.73 17.53 -13.39
N LEU A 810 14.98 16.61 -12.45
CA LEU A 810 14.17 15.40 -12.25
C LEU A 810 13.21 15.52 -11.06
N MET A 811 13.10 16.70 -10.44
CA MET A 811 12.09 16.94 -9.41
C MET A 811 10.67 16.83 -10.00
N LEU A 812 9.73 16.39 -9.17
CA LEU A 812 8.30 16.40 -9.46
C LEU A 812 7.64 17.36 -8.45
N PRO A 813 7.58 18.68 -8.74
CA PRO A 813 7.31 19.68 -7.71
C PRO A 813 5.99 19.51 -6.95
N ARG A 814 4.89 19.12 -7.61
CA ARG A 814 3.62 18.91 -6.89
C ARG A 814 3.63 17.61 -6.09
N VAL A 815 4.19 16.53 -6.64
CA VAL A 815 4.42 15.27 -5.89
C VAL A 815 5.25 15.54 -4.64
N GLN A 816 6.35 16.30 -4.77
CA GLN A 816 7.23 16.65 -3.66
C GLN A 816 6.49 17.47 -2.59
N ALA A 817 5.70 18.46 -2.98
CA ALA A 817 4.91 19.26 -2.05
C ALA A 817 3.95 18.43 -1.17
N VAL A 818 3.43 17.31 -1.69
CA VAL A 818 2.61 16.37 -0.90
C VAL A 818 3.49 15.40 -0.12
N ALA A 819 4.55 14.87 -0.72
CA ALA A 819 5.49 13.94 -0.10
C ALA A 819 6.15 14.55 1.15
N GLU A 820 6.54 15.82 1.11
CA GLU A 820 7.10 16.53 2.27
C GLU A 820 6.15 16.52 3.48
N VAL A 821 4.84 16.68 3.23
CA VAL A 821 3.83 16.55 4.29
C VAL A 821 3.77 15.13 4.79
N LEU A 822 3.75 14.15 3.88
CA LEU A 822 3.73 12.76 4.28
C LEU A 822 4.94 12.40 5.17
N GLU A 823 6.16 12.78 4.77
CA GLU A 823 7.41 12.47 5.48
C GLU A 823 7.44 13.09 6.88
N VAL A 824 7.02 14.35 7.02
CA VAL A 824 6.94 15.05 8.32
C VAL A 824 5.94 14.39 9.29
N PHE A 825 4.96 13.67 8.75
CA PHE A 825 3.99 12.85 9.49
C PHE A 825 4.35 11.36 9.51
N GLY A 826 5.62 11.01 9.27
CA GLY A 826 6.18 9.67 9.47
C GLY A 826 6.06 8.72 8.28
N TRP A 827 5.64 9.20 7.09
CA TRP A 827 5.65 8.38 5.88
C TRP A 827 7.06 8.00 5.45
N ARG A 828 7.16 6.80 4.89
CA ARG A 828 8.40 6.26 4.33
C ARG A 828 8.30 6.21 2.82
N GLY A 829 8.90 7.19 2.13
CA GLY A 829 8.98 7.17 0.67
C GLY A 829 9.80 6.00 0.14
N ALA A 830 10.85 5.61 0.88
CA ALA A 830 11.67 4.42 0.64
C ALA A 830 11.52 3.40 1.79
N ARG A 831 11.43 2.11 1.45
CA ARG A 831 11.22 1.00 2.40
C ARG A 831 12.25 -0.12 2.24
N PRO A 832 13.55 0.14 2.51
CA PRO A 832 14.59 -0.89 2.37
C PRO A 832 14.39 -2.10 3.32
N ASP A 833 13.68 -1.89 4.43
CA ASP A 833 13.32 -2.93 5.39
C ASP A 833 11.87 -2.80 5.88
N ALA A 834 11.30 -3.92 6.35
CA ALA A 834 9.93 -3.94 6.86
C ALA A 834 9.84 -3.21 8.20
N ALA A 835 8.77 -2.44 8.38
CA ALA A 835 8.36 -1.97 9.70
C ALA A 835 7.13 -2.77 10.10
N SER A 836 7.29 -3.64 11.09
CA SER A 836 6.21 -4.48 11.57
C SER A 836 5.28 -3.76 12.56
N GLY A 837 5.70 -2.62 13.13
CA GLY A 837 4.99 -1.83 14.15
C GLY A 837 4.37 -0.51 13.67
N VAL A 838 3.92 0.32 14.62
CA VAL A 838 3.37 1.66 14.35
C VAL A 838 4.51 2.60 13.95
N ARG A 839 4.32 3.39 12.88
CA ARG A 839 5.27 4.45 12.50
C ARG A 839 5.51 5.38 13.69
N GLU A 840 6.68 6.03 13.73
CA GLU A 840 6.91 7.11 14.68
C GLU A 840 5.90 8.23 14.39
N THR A 841 5.05 8.52 15.36
CA THR A 841 4.01 9.56 15.25
C THR A 841 4.29 10.74 16.17
N ASP A 842 5.49 10.83 16.71
CA ASP A 842 5.85 11.86 17.68
C ASP A 842 5.66 13.27 17.10
N ALA A 843 5.29 14.20 17.98
CA ALA A 843 5.11 15.58 17.58
C ALA A 843 6.47 16.18 17.26
N ASN A 844 6.57 16.87 16.14
CA ASN A 844 7.76 17.64 15.79
C ASN A 844 7.38 19.05 15.32
N VAL A 845 8.34 19.97 15.35
CA VAL A 845 8.12 21.38 15.02
C VAL A 845 7.81 21.62 13.54
N LEU A 846 8.16 20.66 12.66
CA LEU A 846 7.90 20.77 11.22
C LEU A 846 6.44 20.50 10.89
N GLN A 847 5.74 19.65 11.66
CA GLN A 847 4.32 19.35 11.47
C GLN A 847 3.47 20.63 11.40
N PRO A 848 3.42 21.48 12.45
CA PRO A 848 2.63 22.71 12.39
C PRO A 848 3.20 23.74 11.40
N ALA A 849 4.52 23.81 11.21
CA ALA A 849 5.12 24.76 10.26
C ALA A 849 4.69 24.49 8.82
N LEU A 850 4.65 23.21 8.44
CA LEU A 850 4.28 22.77 7.11
C LEU A 850 2.75 22.82 6.90
N LEU A 851 1.94 22.53 7.92
CA LEU A 851 0.49 22.75 7.86
C LEU A 851 0.12 24.24 7.76
N ALA A 852 0.94 25.13 8.31
CA ALA A 852 0.70 26.56 8.26
C ALA A 852 1.12 27.19 6.92
N ASN A 853 2.26 26.77 6.34
CA ASN A 853 2.91 27.48 5.23
C ASN A 853 3.31 26.59 4.04
N GLY A 854 3.02 25.29 4.09
CA GLY A 854 3.41 24.35 3.04
C GLY A 854 2.69 24.61 1.72
N THR A 855 3.35 24.25 0.61
CA THR A 855 2.80 24.40 -0.74
C THR A 855 1.44 23.70 -0.90
N MET A 856 1.31 22.47 -0.37
CA MET A 856 0.03 21.74 -0.37
C MET A 856 -1.08 22.52 0.34
N MET A 857 -0.75 23.17 1.46
CA MET A 857 -1.72 23.92 2.27
C MET A 857 -2.23 25.18 1.56
N THR A 858 -1.39 25.79 0.71
CA THR A 858 -1.84 26.88 -0.17
C THR A 858 -2.94 26.40 -1.13
N TRP A 859 -2.87 25.17 -1.63
CA TRP A 859 -3.89 24.61 -2.53
C TRP A 859 -5.21 24.30 -1.82
N LEU A 860 -5.12 23.84 -0.57
CA LEU A 860 -6.26 23.42 0.26
C LEU A 860 -7.00 24.61 0.89
N THR A 861 -6.33 25.75 1.04
CA THR A 861 -6.93 26.98 1.57
C THR A 861 -7.42 27.90 0.47
N ARG A 862 -6.75 27.94 -0.69
CA ARG A 862 -7.13 28.83 -1.79
C ARG A 862 -8.40 28.34 -2.51
N LEU A 863 -9.41 29.19 -2.49
CA LEU A 863 -10.67 28.98 -3.17
C LEU A 863 -10.50 29.21 -4.68
N SER A 864 -10.17 28.13 -5.39
CA SER A 864 -10.11 28.04 -6.85
C SER A 864 -11.44 27.54 -7.43
N ASP A 865 -11.61 27.62 -8.75
CA ASP A 865 -12.86 27.26 -9.42
C ASP A 865 -13.24 25.78 -9.32
N ASP A 866 -12.25 24.89 -9.22
CA ASP A 866 -12.38 23.45 -9.03
C ASP A 866 -12.42 23.03 -7.55
N HIS A 867 -12.39 23.98 -6.62
CA HIS A 867 -12.34 23.73 -5.18
C HIS A 867 -13.74 23.45 -4.59
N GLY A 868 -13.90 22.33 -3.88
CA GLY A 868 -15.20 21.93 -3.30
C GLY A 868 -15.80 22.95 -2.31
N LEU A 869 -14.95 23.65 -1.54
CA LEU A 869 -15.41 24.74 -0.65
C LEU A 869 -15.79 26.03 -1.40
N THR A 870 -15.33 26.25 -2.63
CA THR A 870 -15.86 27.33 -3.48
C THR A 870 -17.31 27.04 -3.84
N ALA A 871 -17.62 25.80 -4.26
CA ALA A 871 -18.98 25.38 -4.53
C ALA A 871 -19.88 25.52 -3.29
N LEU A 872 -19.36 25.15 -2.11
CA LEU A 872 -20.06 25.33 -0.85
C LEU A 872 -20.36 26.80 -0.53
N ALA A 873 -19.38 27.68 -0.70
CA ALA A 873 -19.54 29.11 -0.49
C ALA A 873 -20.59 29.71 -1.43
N LEU A 874 -20.62 29.29 -2.69
CA LEU A 874 -21.59 29.78 -3.67
C LEU A 874 -23.03 29.35 -3.34
N ASP A 875 -23.20 28.14 -2.79
CA ASP A 875 -24.50 27.53 -2.47
C ASP A 875 -25.08 27.95 -1.10
N ALA A 876 -24.22 28.28 -0.12
CA ALA A 876 -24.66 28.50 1.26
C ALA A 876 -25.72 29.61 1.42
N ALA A 877 -26.81 29.29 2.13
CA ALA A 877 -27.91 30.22 2.38
C ALA A 877 -27.58 31.31 3.40
N SER A 878 -26.70 31.01 4.37
CA SER A 878 -26.28 31.94 5.43
C SER A 878 -24.86 31.60 5.92
N PRO A 879 -24.15 32.53 6.60
CA PRO A 879 -22.85 32.23 7.19
C PRO A 879 -22.93 31.16 8.27
N GLU A 880 -24.04 31.06 9.02
CA GLU A 880 -24.27 30.01 10.02
C GLU A 880 -24.31 28.62 9.37
N VAL A 881 -25.06 28.48 8.27
CA VAL A 881 -25.14 27.22 7.52
C VAL A 881 -23.78 26.87 6.91
N LEU A 882 -23.06 27.86 6.39
CA LEU A 882 -21.71 27.65 5.86
C LEU A 882 -20.77 27.10 6.93
N VAL A 883 -20.71 27.75 8.10
CA VAL A 883 -19.85 27.33 9.21
C VAL A 883 -20.23 25.93 9.70
N ASP A 884 -21.52 25.64 9.89
CA ASP A 884 -21.96 24.30 10.31
C ASP A 884 -21.49 23.22 9.32
N ARG A 885 -21.67 23.45 8.01
CA ARG A 885 -21.27 22.50 6.96
C ARG A 885 -19.75 22.29 6.92
N VAL A 886 -18.95 23.35 7.08
CA VAL A 886 -17.48 23.23 7.15
C VAL A 886 -17.05 22.41 8.35
N PHE A 887 -17.65 22.64 9.53
CA PHE A 887 -17.35 21.86 10.74
C PHE A 887 -17.72 20.38 10.61
N TYR A 888 -18.85 20.06 9.97
CA TYR A 888 -19.20 18.67 9.66
C TYR A 888 -18.19 18.02 8.71
N ARG A 889 -17.75 18.71 7.65
CA ARG A 889 -16.75 18.18 6.72
C ARG A 889 -15.40 17.93 7.37
N PHE A 890 -14.94 18.85 8.21
CA PHE A 890 -13.57 18.81 8.75
C PHE A 890 -13.48 17.93 10.00
N PHE A 891 -14.42 18.12 10.93
CA PHE A 891 -14.35 17.53 12.27
C PHE A 891 -15.48 16.55 12.57
N THR A 892 -16.45 16.40 11.67
CA THR A 892 -17.59 15.49 11.86
C THR A 892 -18.39 15.83 13.13
N ARG A 893 -18.41 17.09 13.54
CA ARG A 893 -19.17 17.59 14.70
C ARG A 893 -19.70 18.99 14.38
N PRO A 894 -20.76 19.46 15.06
CA PRO A 894 -21.10 20.88 15.00
C PRO A 894 -20.00 21.75 15.67
N PRO A 895 -19.90 23.03 15.30
CA PRO A 895 -19.09 23.98 16.06
C PRO A 895 -19.67 24.17 17.46
N SER A 896 -18.80 24.39 18.45
CA SER A 896 -19.22 24.91 19.75
C SER A 896 -19.82 26.32 19.59
N PRO A 897 -20.61 26.81 20.57
CA PRO A 897 -21.17 28.16 20.49
C PRO A 897 -20.13 29.26 20.26
N ALA A 898 -18.96 29.16 20.90
CA ALA A 898 -17.87 30.12 20.75
C ALA A 898 -17.22 30.05 19.36
N GLU A 899 -16.93 28.84 18.85
CA GLU A 899 -16.43 28.66 17.49
C GLU A 899 -17.43 29.18 16.46
N LYS A 900 -18.72 28.86 16.64
CA LYS A 900 -19.78 29.30 15.73
C LYS A 900 -19.87 30.81 15.70
N GLN A 901 -19.90 31.45 16.87
CA GLN A 901 -19.95 32.91 16.97
C GLN A 901 -18.74 33.54 16.24
N LEU A 902 -17.53 33.11 16.56
CA LEU A 902 -16.29 33.64 15.99
C LEU A 902 -16.29 33.60 14.45
N TYR A 903 -16.53 32.42 13.88
CA TYR A 903 -16.46 32.24 12.42
C TYR A 903 -17.65 32.85 11.69
N VAL A 904 -18.84 32.86 12.30
CA VAL A 904 -20.00 33.56 11.71
C VAL A 904 -19.78 35.07 11.70
N GLU A 905 -19.27 35.66 12.78
CA GLU A 905 -18.94 37.10 12.82
C GLU A 905 -17.87 37.47 11.78
N THR A 906 -16.88 36.60 11.57
CA THR A 906 -15.83 36.80 10.55
C THR A 906 -16.40 36.76 9.13
N LEU A 907 -17.33 35.85 8.84
CA LEU A 907 -17.86 35.63 7.49
C LEU A 907 -19.10 36.47 7.15
N ARG A 908 -19.78 37.07 8.15
CA ARG A 908 -21.01 37.84 7.95
C ARG A 908 -20.83 39.09 7.08
N PRO A 909 -19.80 39.94 7.26
CA PRO A 909 -19.64 41.13 6.43
C PRO A 909 -19.53 40.76 4.95
N GLY A 910 -20.39 41.31 4.09
CA GLY A 910 -20.39 41.05 2.64
C GLY A 910 -20.87 39.65 2.21
N PHE A 911 -21.45 38.83 3.11
CA PHE A 911 -21.92 37.49 2.74
C PHE A 911 -23.04 37.50 1.69
N ALA A 912 -23.97 38.46 1.78
CA ALA A 912 -25.10 38.56 0.84
C ALA A 912 -24.64 38.84 -0.60
N ASP A 913 -23.62 39.70 -0.75
CA ASP A 913 -23.07 40.14 -2.04
C ASP A 913 -21.83 39.34 -2.47
N ARG A 914 -21.50 38.26 -1.75
CA ARG A 914 -20.26 37.50 -1.96
C ARG A 914 -20.17 36.87 -3.35
N VAL A 915 -21.28 36.59 -4.02
CA VAL A 915 -21.30 35.90 -5.32
C VAL A 915 -21.28 36.94 -6.43
N VAL A 916 -20.14 37.06 -7.12
CA VAL A 916 -19.91 38.08 -8.16
C VAL A 916 -20.25 37.55 -9.56
N ALA A 917 -20.01 36.26 -9.81
CA ALA A 917 -20.33 35.61 -11.08
C ALA A 917 -20.78 34.16 -10.84
N ARG A 918 -21.88 33.74 -11.48
CA ARG A 918 -22.40 32.37 -11.31
C ARG A 918 -21.84 31.37 -12.31
N GLU A 919 -21.39 31.81 -13.48
CA GLU A 919 -20.83 30.94 -14.52
C GLU A 919 -19.30 30.98 -14.53
N LEU A 920 -18.70 29.83 -14.86
CA LEU A 920 -17.26 29.72 -15.08
C LEU A 920 -16.92 30.32 -16.43
N ALA A 921 -15.90 31.17 -16.48
CA ALA A 921 -15.30 31.53 -17.76
C ALA A 921 -14.76 30.24 -18.42
N PRO A 922 -14.90 30.10 -19.75
CA PRO A 922 -14.26 29.00 -20.46
C PRO A 922 -12.77 28.98 -20.14
N ALA A 923 -12.24 27.80 -19.76
CA ALA A 923 -10.81 27.66 -19.55
C ALA A 923 -10.07 28.06 -20.84
N PRO A 924 -9.01 28.88 -20.74
CA PRO A 924 -8.21 29.20 -21.91
C PRO A 924 -7.61 27.91 -22.49
N PRO A 925 -7.35 27.87 -23.82
CA PRO A 925 -6.61 26.77 -24.43
C PRO A 925 -5.33 26.43 -23.68
N SER A 926 -5.01 25.14 -23.54
CA SER A 926 -3.68 24.74 -23.05
C SER A 926 -2.61 25.24 -24.01
N PRO A 927 -1.57 25.96 -23.53
CA PRO A 927 -0.46 26.34 -24.37
C PRO A 927 0.37 25.11 -24.75
N ARG A 928 1.21 25.24 -25.79
CA ARG A 928 2.29 24.29 -26.08
C ARG A 928 3.14 24.14 -24.81
N ARG A 929 3.41 22.91 -24.38
CA ARG A 929 4.19 22.66 -23.16
C ARG A 929 5.53 22.05 -23.52
N LYS A 930 6.58 22.56 -22.91
CA LYS A 930 7.85 21.83 -22.77
C LYS A 930 7.65 20.72 -21.73
N PHE A 931 8.47 19.68 -21.79
CA PHE A 931 8.46 18.63 -20.78
C PHE A 931 9.88 18.25 -20.38
N VAL A 932 10.04 17.79 -19.15
CA VAL A 932 11.28 17.19 -18.68
C VAL A 932 11.10 15.70 -18.48
N ALA A 933 12.04 14.93 -19.01
CA ALA A 933 12.16 13.49 -18.84
C ALA A 933 13.62 13.12 -18.62
N TRP A 934 13.89 11.86 -18.30
CA TRP A 934 15.26 11.34 -18.20
C TRP A 934 16.08 11.63 -19.47
N SER A 935 15.45 11.68 -20.63
CA SER A 935 16.13 11.85 -21.91
C SER A 935 16.72 13.24 -22.15
N ASN A 936 16.21 14.30 -21.49
CA ASN A 936 16.64 15.70 -21.67
C ASN A 936 17.08 16.41 -20.37
N HIS A 937 17.15 15.68 -19.25
CA HIS A 937 17.39 16.26 -17.92
C HIS A 937 18.77 16.92 -17.71
N MET A 938 19.75 16.72 -18.61
CA MET A 938 21.09 17.33 -18.51
C MET A 938 21.15 18.72 -19.16
N LYS A 939 20.07 19.19 -19.79
CA LYS A 939 20.00 20.53 -20.37
C LYS A 939 19.72 21.58 -19.31
N SER A 940 20.34 22.74 -19.44
CA SER A 940 20.07 23.91 -18.58
C SER A 940 18.59 24.30 -18.58
N GLU A 941 17.95 24.21 -19.73
CA GLU A 941 16.54 24.53 -19.95
C GLU A 941 15.61 23.62 -19.13
N ALA A 942 16.05 22.38 -18.83
CA ALA A 942 15.27 21.46 -18.01
C ALA A 942 15.19 21.95 -16.56
N ASN A 943 16.29 22.50 -16.03
CA ASN A 943 16.30 23.11 -14.70
C ASN A 943 15.41 24.36 -14.66
N SER A 944 15.52 25.24 -15.67
CA SER A 944 14.66 26.44 -15.75
C SER A 944 13.18 26.07 -15.75
N LEU A 945 12.78 25.08 -16.55
CA LEU A 945 11.41 24.61 -16.61
C LEU A 945 10.93 24.01 -15.29
N ARG A 946 11.75 23.21 -14.60
CA ARG A 946 11.39 22.67 -13.28
C ARG A 946 11.24 23.76 -12.22
N LEU A 947 12.07 24.79 -12.25
CA LEU A 947 11.93 25.95 -11.36
C LEU A 947 10.64 26.74 -11.65
N GLU A 948 10.25 26.87 -12.91
CA GLU A 948 8.96 27.47 -13.30
C GLU A 948 7.78 26.63 -12.81
N GLU A 949 7.83 25.31 -12.98
CA GLU A 949 6.82 24.37 -12.47
C GLU A 949 6.74 24.37 -10.94
N GLU A 950 7.87 24.45 -10.25
CA GLU A 950 7.94 24.59 -8.79
C GLU A 950 7.34 25.93 -8.33
N ALA A 951 7.68 27.03 -9.00
CA ALA A 951 7.07 28.33 -8.72
C ALA A 951 5.56 28.31 -8.96
N ALA A 952 5.09 27.64 -10.01
CA ALA A 952 3.67 27.46 -10.30
C ALA A 952 2.98 26.58 -9.24
N ALA A 953 3.63 25.50 -8.80
CA ALA A 953 3.15 24.66 -7.71
C ALA A 953 3.03 25.46 -6.41
N ARG A 954 4.06 26.21 -6.01
CA ARG A 954 4.02 27.12 -4.85
C ARG A 954 2.93 28.18 -4.96
N LYS A 955 2.77 28.77 -6.15
CA LYS A 955 1.72 29.76 -6.41
C LYS A 955 0.34 29.14 -6.24
N GLY A 956 0.12 27.89 -6.66
CA GLY A 956 -1.18 27.24 -6.68
C GLY A 956 -2.13 27.81 -7.75
N ASP A 957 -3.33 27.26 -7.83
CA ASP A 957 -4.32 27.66 -8.84
C ASP A 957 -4.76 29.11 -8.66
N ALA A 958 -5.29 29.71 -9.74
CA ALA A 958 -5.85 31.04 -9.65
C ALA A 958 -7.06 31.05 -8.69
N PRO A 959 -7.19 32.06 -7.82
CA PRO A 959 -8.42 32.28 -7.09
C PRO A 959 -9.63 32.37 -7.99
N THR A 960 -10.77 31.87 -7.52
CA THR A 960 -12.04 32.02 -8.22
C THR A 960 -12.41 33.51 -8.35
N ALA A 961 -12.84 33.89 -9.54
CA ALA A 961 -13.44 35.21 -9.80
C ALA A 961 -14.95 35.24 -9.48
N ARG A 962 -15.53 34.11 -9.07
CA ARG A 962 -16.97 33.96 -8.78
C ARG A 962 -17.35 34.49 -7.39
N LEU A 963 -16.36 34.70 -6.52
CA LEU A 963 -16.54 35.24 -5.18
C LEU A 963 -15.90 36.63 -5.05
N ASP A 964 -16.52 37.50 -4.26
CA ASP A 964 -15.96 38.80 -3.91
C ASP A 964 -14.57 38.61 -3.30
N PRO A 965 -13.52 39.29 -3.81
CA PRO A 965 -12.15 39.05 -3.34
C PRO A 965 -11.95 39.31 -1.85
N ALA A 966 -12.65 40.27 -1.24
CA ALA A 966 -12.50 40.57 0.18
C ALA A 966 -13.19 39.52 1.05
N TRP A 967 -14.41 39.10 0.67
CA TRP A 967 -15.12 38.01 1.35
C TRP A 967 -14.40 36.67 1.19
N ARG A 968 -13.94 36.34 -0.02
CA ARG A 968 -13.16 35.13 -0.33
C ARG A 968 -11.97 35.01 0.61
N ARG A 969 -11.15 36.07 0.75
CA ARG A 969 -9.97 36.05 1.63
C ARG A 969 -10.33 35.78 3.09
N ARG A 970 -11.40 36.39 3.62
CA ARG A 970 -11.88 36.07 4.98
C ARG A 970 -12.25 34.59 5.12
N PHE A 971 -12.87 34.00 4.09
CA PHE A 971 -13.16 32.57 4.12
C PHE A 971 -11.89 31.72 4.03
N GLU A 972 -10.92 32.08 3.20
CA GLU A 972 -9.60 31.44 3.14
C GLU A 972 -8.87 31.50 4.50
N ASP A 973 -8.96 32.61 5.24
CA ASP A 973 -8.40 32.75 6.60
C ASP A 973 -9.08 31.79 7.60
N VAL A 974 -10.41 31.65 7.50
CA VAL A 974 -11.16 30.66 8.30
C VAL A 974 -10.70 29.23 7.97
N LEU A 975 -10.54 28.91 6.69
CA LEU A 975 -10.07 27.59 6.27
C LEU A 975 -8.65 27.31 6.76
N TRP A 976 -7.77 28.31 6.69
CA TRP A 976 -6.42 28.20 7.22
C TRP A 976 -6.42 27.88 8.71
N ALA A 977 -7.25 28.57 9.50
CA ALA A 977 -7.36 28.31 10.94
C ALA A 977 -7.88 26.90 11.24
N LEU A 978 -8.90 26.44 10.52
CA LEU A 978 -9.51 25.12 10.73
C LEU A 978 -8.61 23.97 10.25
N LEU A 979 -7.84 24.15 9.17
CA LEU A 979 -6.88 23.14 8.71
C LEU A 979 -5.67 23.01 9.64
N ASN A 980 -5.34 24.05 10.39
CA ASN A 980 -4.29 24.05 11.41
C ASN A 980 -4.78 23.64 12.81
N ALA A 981 -6.06 23.26 12.93
CA ALA A 981 -6.61 22.80 14.21
C ALA A 981 -5.99 21.45 14.63
N PRO A 982 -5.69 21.25 15.93
CA PRO A 982 -5.08 20.02 16.42
C PRO A 982 -5.98 18.78 16.24
N GLU A 983 -7.29 18.98 16.06
CA GLU A 983 -8.31 17.93 15.89
C GLU A 983 -8.11 17.06 14.63
N TRP A 984 -7.31 17.54 13.67
CA TRP A 984 -6.90 16.75 12.51
C TRP A 984 -5.95 15.62 12.87
N THR A 985 -5.15 15.80 13.91
CA THR A 985 -4.02 14.91 14.18
C THR A 985 -4.41 13.64 14.94
N HIS A 986 -5.64 13.55 15.46
CA HIS A 986 -6.09 12.44 16.30
C HIS A 986 -7.45 11.86 15.88
N VAL A 987 -7.57 10.56 16.03
CA VAL A 987 -8.82 9.82 16.15
C VAL A 987 -9.23 9.83 17.62
N MET A 988 -10.40 10.41 17.89
CA MET A 988 -11.01 10.53 19.22
C MET A 988 -12.09 9.48 19.45
#